data_AF-A0A084AV54-F1
#
_entry.id   AF-A0A084AV54-F1
#
_cell.length_a   1.000
_cell.length_b   1.000
_cell.length_c   1.000
_cell.angle_alpha   90.00
_cell.angle_beta   90.00
_cell.angle_gamma   90.00
#
_symmetry.space_group_name_H-M   'P 1'
#
loop_
_entity.id
_entity.type
_entity.pdbx_description
1 polymer ?
#
loop_
_entity_poly.entity_id
_entity_poly.type
_entity_poly.pdbx_seq_one_letter_code
_entity_poly.pdbx_strand_id
1 'polypeptide(L)'
;MYDPRPFIKSGINLQLQTAFQEENWVVIGRLAERRWKETKDQYYDILKTVARALADSNAQAQVTAERLVREYLENGTNLKDRESINLLDYATRESRDRSFFLTHFGPLIVRSVKAMPSDHSLTNWALDTCIQQWDLVSIQELGAFADRIQKTHRTLLSSILFTHLLASDPQTPPEKRRLYSMLALKQIQKAAEAGAKMQLDTSITQKQLDLARIVHNEQDVILLYEIVEKHGTEQDWRSLLTDQVFNPAYLLLERRQRSAFNHVLSRLHVKRDHAAIFELCSALFSNKECFLEFADNNAWAALLRAAENLRDDRPKVPSLMRRLISDLRNDQEGMNSIQKDLLSFARITVEFIFPEDQADTDGNHDGNDDEKKDAPDPGPVDTPQNMNLSPRMVALQDYIKQYGFDASCFAQIKPFLEELPPVSMRYIAYIFAPRLFEEYENSVHRARARLLAKKLQFYALSCRYMYSATTNDPPQYACYVCARLNPSASCEVCMKFLLKTTTKLALRLRPSNPDAEVQLVRSELSILVAFCNIRLAFLDPTTRYSPLRGGGLQYLVQALLVLEKENSDGPPDPIVSLLLSLLHIYLGSGPRARLHWSVLGVKRAIIDPLGPIFYDRLSTISPAIISTTDHKGATCMALLKQPYASALGVPMPNKISTAMTLGSWMSVIGTAQYIQTLRSSATRAMSLVEEARAERMFGKPLRDVVDQPRFTDVSDDTQLNEVIDYGSVPLWEYRELPLIPLCLSVGPPLSNARAHLSLKAEAFQDILAARMPISKPLTLEDQKTTTTAVQRFGESITQKLTPGQNVCTRSELTYFRLVAVLCQILPHCIDPDRSGDGGNAVAPLAGVVSVSLTTIRGLLPTIDGNDVGSVVSALASFHRLALLRDCATATKIAVRFANAANDSEKRRNRGAHKPFAANLNSLLGKLLAEADTTLKQGGAWLNSLKAATDQAGFDERFRTWAFKDARSRRELVGQQGVAYLLSSWRDSIRGWQQVRWD
;
A
#
# COMPACT_ATOMS: atom_id res chain seq x y z
N MET A 1 8.06 -19.97 -12.33
CA MET A 1 9.19 -20.53 -13.10
C MET A 1 10.15 -21.17 -12.10
N TYR A 2 10.54 -22.42 -12.38
CA TYR A 2 11.16 -23.44 -11.52
C TYR A 2 10.23 -24.12 -10.51
N ASP A 3 9.50 -25.13 -10.99
CA ASP A 3 9.28 -26.35 -10.22
C ASP A 3 10.09 -27.45 -10.90
N PRO A 4 11.10 -28.01 -10.23
CA PRO A 4 11.94 -29.02 -10.85
C PRO A 4 11.08 -30.25 -11.15
N ARG A 5 11.26 -30.79 -12.36
CA ARG A 5 10.76 -32.12 -12.73
C ARG A 5 11.10 -33.11 -11.60
N PRO A 6 10.17 -33.99 -11.20
CA PRO A 6 10.45 -34.94 -10.12
C PRO A 6 11.62 -35.84 -10.54
N PHE A 7 12.54 -36.09 -9.61
CA PHE A 7 13.65 -37.01 -9.86
C PHE A 7 13.14 -38.45 -9.76
N ILE A 8 13.63 -39.29 -10.66
CA ILE A 8 13.46 -40.74 -10.57
C ILE A 8 14.54 -41.35 -9.67
N LYS A 9 14.22 -42.47 -9.03
CA LYS A 9 15.12 -43.17 -8.08
C LYS A 9 16.50 -43.47 -8.72
N SER A 10 17.58 -43.28 -7.96
CA SER A 10 18.93 -43.63 -8.41
C SER A 10 19.06 -45.14 -8.66
N GLY A 11 19.76 -45.54 -9.73
CA GLY A 11 19.97 -46.96 -10.08
C GLY A 11 18.89 -47.57 -10.98
N ILE A 12 17.98 -46.77 -11.52
CA ILE A 12 17.02 -47.19 -12.56
C ILE A 12 17.73 -47.43 -13.90
N ASN A 13 17.22 -48.37 -14.70
CA ASN A 13 17.73 -48.69 -16.02
C ASN A 13 17.75 -47.47 -16.96
N LEU A 14 18.82 -47.34 -17.76
CA LEU A 14 19.05 -46.26 -18.72
C LEU A 14 17.85 -46.00 -19.64
N GLN A 15 17.16 -47.04 -20.14
CA GLN A 15 15.99 -46.88 -21.01
C GLN A 15 14.84 -46.11 -20.34
N LEU A 16 14.62 -46.35 -19.03
CA LEU A 16 13.58 -45.63 -18.29
C LEU A 16 14.04 -44.21 -17.94
N GLN A 17 15.34 -44.00 -17.70
CA GLN A 17 15.90 -42.66 -17.52
C GLN A 17 15.79 -41.82 -18.80
N THR A 18 16.14 -42.37 -19.95
CA THR A 18 16.02 -41.71 -21.26
C THR A 18 14.56 -41.39 -21.58
N ALA A 19 13.64 -42.35 -21.41
CA ALA A 19 12.21 -42.12 -21.64
C ALA A 19 11.63 -41.04 -20.72
N PHE A 20 12.13 -40.94 -19.47
CA PHE A 20 11.74 -39.90 -18.52
C PHE A 20 12.30 -38.52 -18.90
N GLN A 21 13.52 -38.45 -19.42
CA GLN A 21 14.11 -37.21 -19.93
C GLN A 21 13.39 -36.69 -21.19
N GLU A 22 12.90 -37.61 -22.03
CA GLU A 22 12.13 -37.33 -23.25
C GLU A 22 10.63 -37.11 -23.01
N GLU A 23 10.16 -37.19 -21.75
CA GLU A 23 8.75 -37.01 -21.36
C GLU A 23 7.79 -37.98 -22.08
N ASN A 24 8.29 -39.16 -22.46
CA ASN A 24 7.50 -40.18 -23.12
C ASN A 24 6.72 -41.04 -22.10
N TRP A 25 5.69 -40.45 -21.50
CA TRP A 25 4.87 -41.06 -20.44
C TRP A 25 4.27 -42.41 -20.82
N VAL A 26 3.94 -42.63 -22.09
CA VAL A 26 3.44 -43.92 -22.59
C VAL A 26 4.51 -45.01 -22.52
N VAL A 27 5.76 -44.69 -22.86
CA VAL A 27 6.90 -45.64 -22.76
C VAL A 27 7.27 -45.87 -21.30
N ILE A 28 7.30 -44.81 -20.49
CA ILE A 28 7.58 -44.90 -19.04
C ILE A 28 6.57 -45.84 -18.37
N GLY A 29 5.28 -45.68 -18.64
CA GLY A 29 4.23 -46.54 -18.07
C GLY A 29 4.39 -48.01 -18.42
N ARG A 30 4.76 -48.32 -19.67
CA ARG A 30 5.02 -49.71 -20.12
C ARG A 30 6.27 -50.31 -19.47
N LEU A 31 7.36 -49.55 -19.39
CA LEU A 31 8.60 -50.00 -18.75
C LEU A 31 8.42 -50.18 -17.24
N ALA A 32 7.73 -49.26 -16.58
CA ALA A 32 7.40 -49.34 -15.16
C ALA A 32 6.50 -50.56 -14.86
N GLU A 33 5.49 -50.82 -15.70
CA GLU A 33 4.64 -52.02 -15.57
C GLU A 33 5.42 -53.32 -15.70
N ARG A 34 6.38 -53.39 -16.63
CA ARG A 34 7.26 -54.56 -16.78
C ARG A 34 8.10 -54.78 -15.51
N ARG A 35 8.72 -53.71 -15.02
CA ARG A 35 9.55 -53.75 -13.80
C ARG A 35 8.76 -54.08 -12.55
N TRP A 36 7.54 -53.56 -12.42
CA TRP A 36 6.63 -53.93 -11.33
C TRP A 36 6.30 -55.42 -11.35
N LYS A 37 6.00 -56.00 -12.53
CA LYS A 37 5.72 -57.44 -12.65
C LYS A 37 6.92 -58.30 -12.22
N GLU A 38 8.14 -57.86 -12.51
CA GLU A 38 9.38 -58.56 -12.16
C GLU A 38 9.77 -58.40 -10.68
N THR A 39 9.75 -57.17 -10.16
CA THR A 39 10.35 -56.83 -8.86
C THR A 39 9.34 -56.74 -7.72
N LYS A 40 8.06 -56.49 -8.04
CA LYS A 40 7.03 -56.12 -7.06
C LYS A 40 7.45 -54.96 -6.14
N ASP A 41 8.31 -54.05 -6.62
CA ASP A 41 8.68 -52.83 -5.90
C ASP A 41 7.63 -51.73 -6.11
N GLN A 42 7.03 -51.27 -5.00
CA GLN A 42 5.95 -50.28 -4.95
C GLN A 42 6.23 -49.03 -5.78
N TYR A 43 7.49 -48.60 -5.87
CA TYR A 43 7.91 -47.45 -6.68
C TYR A 43 7.48 -47.60 -8.16
N TYR A 44 7.62 -48.78 -8.75
CA TYR A 44 7.28 -48.98 -10.17
C TYR A 44 5.78 -49.05 -10.42
N ASP A 45 4.97 -49.44 -9.42
CA ASP A 45 3.50 -49.40 -9.52
C ASP A 45 2.98 -47.95 -9.46
N ILE A 46 3.59 -47.14 -8.59
CA ILE A 46 3.34 -45.70 -8.52
C ILE A 46 3.77 -45.01 -9.83
N LEU A 47 4.98 -45.26 -10.30
CA LEU A 47 5.50 -44.68 -11.55
C LEU A 47 4.63 -45.07 -12.75
N LYS A 48 4.12 -46.30 -12.81
CA LYS A 48 3.16 -46.75 -13.81
C LYS A 48 1.86 -45.93 -13.75
N THR A 49 1.31 -45.73 -12.56
CA THR A 49 0.06 -44.98 -12.35
C THR A 49 0.22 -43.51 -12.72
N VAL A 50 1.32 -42.89 -12.28
CA VAL A 50 1.69 -41.51 -12.61
C VAL A 50 1.91 -41.32 -14.11
N ALA A 51 2.62 -42.24 -14.75
CA ALA A 51 2.84 -42.18 -16.19
C ALA A 51 1.54 -42.29 -16.98
N ARG A 52 0.55 -43.06 -16.52
CA ARG A 52 -0.79 -43.09 -17.12
C ARG A 52 -1.55 -41.78 -16.89
N ALA A 53 -1.47 -41.21 -15.69
CA ALA A 53 -2.09 -39.91 -15.37
C ALA A 53 -1.57 -38.78 -16.28
N LEU A 54 -0.27 -38.79 -16.58
CA LEU A 54 0.37 -37.76 -17.40
C LEU A 54 0.30 -38.02 -18.92
N ALA A 55 0.22 -39.30 -19.35
CA ALA A 55 0.14 -39.65 -20.77
C ALA A 55 -1.18 -39.24 -21.42
N ASP A 56 -2.31 -39.44 -20.72
CA ASP A 56 -3.63 -39.28 -21.31
C ASP A 56 -4.13 -37.83 -21.28
N SER A 57 -3.47 -36.92 -20.53
CA SER A 57 -3.93 -35.52 -20.26
C SER A 57 -5.42 -35.42 -19.90
N ASN A 58 -5.99 -36.49 -19.36
CA ASN A 58 -7.41 -36.65 -19.11
C ASN A 58 -7.65 -36.53 -17.60
N ALA A 59 -8.61 -35.68 -17.21
CA ALA A 59 -8.97 -35.42 -15.81
C ALA A 59 -9.23 -36.72 -15.02
N GLN A 60 -9.79 -37.76 -15.65
CA GLN A 60 -10.04 -39.05 -15.01
C GLN A 60 -8.76 -39.79 -14.57
N ALA A 61 -7.66 -39.65 -15.31
CA ALA A 61 -6.41 -40.33 -14.99
C ALA A 61 -5.69 -39.64 -13.82
N GLN A 62 -5.80 -38.31 -13.71
CA GLN A 62 -5.31 -37.56 -12.55
C GLN A 62 -6.14 -37.85 -11.28
N VAL A 63 -7.46 -37.95 -11.39
CA VAL A 63 -8.35 -38.40 -10.29
C VAL A 63 -7.98 -39.81 -9.80
N THR A 64 -7.46 -40.66 -10.67
CA THR A 64 -6.98 -42.00 -10.29
C THR A 64 -5.73 -41.92 -9.40
N ALA A 65 -4.81 -40.99 -9.67
CA ALA A 65 -3.66 -40.74 -8.81
C ALA A 65 -4.08 -40.16 -7.45
N GLU A 66 -5.06 -39.24 -7.43
CA GLU A 66 -5.64 -38.72 -6.18
C GLU A 66 -6.28 -39.84 -5.35
N ARG A 67 -7.05 -40.73 -5.98
CA ARG A 67 -7.67 -41.87 -5.29
C ARG A 67 -6.62 -42.78 -4.68
N LEU A 68 -5.52 -43.04 -5.38
CA LEU A 68 -4.42 -43.87 -4.87
C LEU A 68 -3.79 -43.26 -3.61
N VAL A 69 -3.63 -41.93 -3.56
CA VAL A 69 -3.13 -41.22 -2.37
C VAL A 69 -4.10 -41.40 -1.18
N ARG A 70 -5.42 -41.27 -1.42
CA ARG A 70 -6.44 -41.52 -0.38
C ARG A 70 -6.38 -42.95 0.11
N GLU A 71 -6.35 -43.93 -0.81
CA GLU A 71 -6.26 -45.35 -0.49
C GLU A 71 -5.00 -45.66 0.34
N TYR A 72 -3.84 -45.09 0.00
CA TYR A 72 -2.62 -45.28 0.81
C TYR A 72 -2.74 -44.69 2.21
N LEU A 73 -3.39 -43.53 2.34
CA LEU A 73 -3.62 -42.95 3.65
C LEU A 73 -4.60 -43.79 4.49
N GLU A 74 -5.74 -44.18 3.91
CA GLU A 74 -6.81 -44.96 4.55
C GLU A 74 -6.34 -46.37 4.94
N ASN A 75 -5.61 -47.04 4.05
CA ASN A 75 -5.11 -48.41 4.26
C ASN A 75 -3.88 -48.50 5.17
N GLY A 76 -3.35 -47.36 5.66
CA GLY A 76 -2.16 -47.38 6.51
C GLY A 76 -0.85 -47.68 5.77
N THR A 77 -0.82 -47.54 4.44
CA THR A 77 0.35 -47.87 3.61
C THR A 77 1.50 -46.88 3.87
N ASN A 78 2.73 -47.40 4.01
CA ASN A 78 3.94 -46.60 4.17
C ASN A 78 4.69 -46.48 2.83
N LEU A 79 4.93 -45.25 2.36
CA LEU A 79 5.77 -45.01 1.19
C LEU A 79 7.24 -45.01 1.61
N LYS A 80 8.06 -45.79 0.91
CA LYS A 80 9.45 -46.10 1.31
C LYS A 80 10.50 -45.13 0.75
N ASP A 81 10.10 -44.21 -0.12
CA ASP A 81 11.03 -43.26 -0.73
C ASP A 81 10.34 -41.93 -1.06
N ARG A 82 11.14 -40.85 -1.07
CA ARG A 82 10.68 -39.49 -1.38
C ARG A 82 10.28 -39.35 -2.85
N GLU A 83 10.92 -40.12 -3.75
CA GLU A 83 10.67 -40.07 -5.19
C GLU A 83 9.23 -40.50 -5.52
N SER A 84 8.71 -41.54 -4.86
CA SER A 84 7.33 -41.99 -4.97
C SER A 84 6.33 -40.90 -4.57
N ILE A 85 6.59 -40.21 -3.45
CA ILE A 85 5.73 -39.11 -2.99
C ILE A 85 5.77 -37.95 -3.98
N ASN A 86 6.96 -37.54 -4.43
CA ASN A 86 7.12 -36.46 -5.41
C ASN A 86 6.44 -36.78 -6.75
N LEU A 87 6.48 -38.04 -7.20
CA LEU A 87 5.80 -38.46 -8.44
C LEU A 87 4.28 -38.37 -8.30
N LEU A 88 3.71 -38.76 -7.17
CA LEU A 88 2.27 -38.63 -6.89
C LEU A 88 1.86 -37.16 -6.73
N ASP A 89 2.66 -36.37 -6.03
CA ASP A 89 2.47 -34.93 -5.85
C ASP A 89 2.43 -34.23 -7.21
N TYR A 90 3.39 -34.54 -8.08
CA TYR A 90 3.48 -34.02 -9.44
C TYR A 90 2.29 -34.43 -10.31
N ALA A 91 1.85 -35.69 -10.24
CA ALA A 91 0.74 -36.21 -11.05
C ALA A 91 -0.64 -35.64 -10.67
N THR A 92 -0.81 -35.22 -9.42
CA THR A 92 -2.07 -34.68 -8.88
C THR A 92 -2.11 -33.15 -8.86
N ARG A 93 -1.02 -32.50 -9.26
CA ARG A 93 -0.82 -31.06 -9.07
C ARG A 93 -1.86 -30.18 -9.76
N GLU A 94 -2.30 -30.54 -10.97
CA GLU A 94 -3.21 -29.71 -11.78
C GLU A 94 -4.69 -29.86 -11.39
N SER A 95 -5.05 -30.98 -10.77
CA SER A 95 -6.43 -31.32 -10.41
C SER A 95 -6.75 -31.06 -8.94
N ARG A 96 -5.75 -31.13 -8.06
CA ARG A 96 -5.97 -31.00 -6.62
C ARG A 96 -6.12 -29.53 -6.20
N ASP A 97 -6.99 -29.31 -5.22
CA ASP A 97 -6.99 -28.07 -4.47
C ASP A 97 -5.92 -28.10 -3.36
N ARG A 98 -5.70 -26.96 -2.71
CA ARG A 98 -4.78 -26.88 -1.57
C ARG A 98 -5.23 -27.76 -0.40
N SER A 99 -6.54 -27.92 -0.21
CA SER A 99 -7.08 -28.69 0.92
C SER A 99 -6.68 -30.17 0.84
N PHE A 100 -6.64 -30.74 -0.38
CA PHE A 100 -6.20 -32.10 -0.64
C PHE A 100 -4.77 -32.37 -0.14
N PHE A 101 -3.86 -31.40 -0.31
CA PHE A 101 -2.51 -31.55 0.23
C PHE A 101 -2.53 -31.66 1.76
N LEU A 102 -3.26 -30.74 2.42
CA LEU A 102 -3.36 -30.65 3.88
C LEU A 102 -4.04 -31.88 4.49
N THR A 103 -5.06 -32.44 3.83
CA THR A 103 -5.83 -33.58 4.35
C THR A 103 -5.21 -34.93 4.02
N HIS A 104 -4.44 -35.03 2.93
CA HIS A 104 -3.94 -36.31 2.44
C HIS A 104 -2.43 -36.42 2.32
N PHE A 105 -1.78 -35.52 1.56
CA PHE A 105 -0.34 -35.61 1.33
C PHE A 105 0.48 -35.33 2.59
N GLY A 106 0.17 -34.27 3.34
CA GLY A 106 0.85 -33.96 4.60
C GLY A 106 0.87 -35.15 5.56
N PRO A 107 -0.29 -35.70 5.95
CA PRO A 107 -0.37 -36.88 6.81
C PRO A 107 0.37 -38.11 6.26
N LEU A 108 0.33 -38.34 4.94
CA LEU A 108 1.05 -39.44 4.29
C LEU A 108 2.58 -39.26 4.36
N ILE A 109 3.06 -38.02 4.17
CA ILE A 109 4.48 -37.65 4.34
C ILE A 109 4.92 -37.89 5.79
N VAL A 110 4.14 -37.41 6.76
CA VAL A 110 4.43 -37.61 8.19
C VAL A 110 4.53 -39.09 8.53
N ARG A 111 3.60 -39.91 8.03
CA ARG A 111 3.60 -41.37 8.26
C ARG A 111 4.86 -42.02 7.67
N SER A 112 5.22 -41.64 6.45
CA SER A 112 6.40 -42.17 5.75
C SER A 112 7.70 -41.85 6.50
N VAL A 113 7.84 -40.62 7.01
CA VAL A 113 8.97 -40.23 7.87
C VAL A 113 9.00 -41.01 9.18
N LYS A 114 7.85 -41.17 9.85
CA LYS A 114 7.74 -41.96 11.09
C LYS A 114 8.11 -43.43 10.89
N ALA A 115 7.86 -43.99 9.70
CA ALA A 115 8.25 -45.35 9.35
C ALA A 115 9.77 -45.51 9.12
N MET A 116 10.49 -44.41 8.85
CA MET A 116 11.94 -44.40 8.56
C MET A 116 12.68 -43.37 9.44
N PRO A 117 12.73 -43.56 10.78
CA PRO A 117 13.28 -42.59 11.72
C PRO A 117 14.78 -42.29 11.54
N SER A 118 15.55 -43.22 10.96
CA SER A 118 16.98 -43.05 10.70
C SER A 118 17.29 -42.19 9.49
N ASP A 119 16.32 -41.93 8.61
CA ASP A 119 16.52 -41.11 7.42
C ASP A 119 16.28 -39.62 7.71
N HIS A 120 17.34 -38.95 8.17
CA HIS A 120 17.32 -37.52 8.40
C HIS A 120 17.14 -36.71 7.10
N SER A 121 17.54 -37.26 5.95
CA SER A 121 17.40 -36.59 4.67
C SER A 121 15.92 -36.53 4.25
N LEU A 122 15.18 -37.63 4.46
CA LEU A 122 13.74 -37.70 4.26
C LEU A 122 13.00 -36.76 5.22
N THR A 123 13.43 -36.70 6.49
CA THR A 123 12.82 -35.80 7.48
C THR A 123 12.98 -34.33 7.09
N ASN A 124 14.19 -33.90 6.67
CA ASN A 124 14.44 -32.52 6.26
C ASN A 124 13.68 -32.17 4.97
N TRP A 125 13.69 -33.07 3.97
CA TRP A 125 12.91 -32.89 2.75
C TRP A 125 11.41 -32.79 3.03
N ALA A 126 10.88 -33.63 3.93
CA ALA A 126 9.48 -33.61 4.34
C ALA A 126 9.11 -32.28 5.00
N LEU A 127 9.96 -31.77 5.91
CA LEU A 127 9.80 -30.45 6.52
C LEU A 127 9.78 -29.35 5.47
N ASP A 128 10.74 -29.32 4.54
CA ASP A 128 10.80 -28.31 3.48
C ASP A 128 9.55 -28.34 2.58
N THR A 129 9.11 -29.54 2.20
CA THR A 129 7.91 -29.74 1.37
C THR A 129 6.65 -29.24 2.10
N CYS A 130 6.49 -29.59 3.38
CA CYS A 130 5.33 -29.14 4.16
C CYS A 130 5.38 -27.62 4.43
N ILE A 131 6.57 -27.04 4.64
CA ILE A 131 6.78 -25.58 4.77
C ILE A 131 6.35 -24.86 3.49
N GLN A 132 6.77 -25.33 2.32
CA GLN A 132 6.38 -24.75 1.03
C GLN A 132 4.87 -24.71 0.82
N GLN A 133 4.16 -25.75 1.27
CA GLN A 133 2.69 -25.85 1.21
C GLN A 133 1.99 -25.17 2.40
N TRP A 134 2.76 -24.75 3.40
CA TRP A 134 2.30 -24.17 4.67
C TRP A 134 1.30 -25.06 5.42
N ASP A 135 1.58 -26.36 5.48
CA ASP A 135 0.86 -27.33 6.29
C ASP A 135 1.39 -27.32 7.72
N LEU A 136 0.89 -26.39 8.54
CA LEU A 136 1.41 -26.19 9.90
C LEU A 136 1.17 -27.40 10.81
N VAL A 137 0.13 -28.20 10.55
CA VAL A 137 -0.18 -29.40 11.33
C VAL A 137 0.93 -30.43 11.10
N SER A 138 1.23 -30.73 9.84
CA SER A 138 2.25 -31.71 9.49
C SER A 138 3.67 -31.18 9.80
N ILE A 139 3.93 -29.88 9.64
CA ILE A 139 5.19 -29.23 10.06
C ILE A 139 5.42 -29.40 11.57
N GLN A 140 4.40 -29.16 12.40
CA GLN A 140 4.52 -29.30 13.86
C GLN A 140 4.79 -30.75 14.26
N GLU A 141 4.09 -31.72 13.66
CA GLU A 141 4.32 -33.15 13.92
C GLU A 141 5.73 -33.59 13.52
N LEU A 142 6.19 -33.19 12.33
CA LEU A 142 7.53 -33.49 11.84
C LEU A 142 8.60 -32.82 12.69
N GLY A 143 8.39 -31.57 13.11
CA GLY A 143 9.31 -30.85 14.00
C GLY A 143 9.44 -31.51 15.36
N ALA A 144 8.33 -31.91 15.98
CA ALA A 144 8.34 -32.64 17.24
C ALA A 144 9.03 -34.01 17.12
N PHE A 145 8.82 -34.70 15.99
CA PHE A 145 9.49 -35.96 15.70
C PHE A 145 11.00 -35.78 15.49
N ALA A 146 11.40 -34.75 14.74
CA ALA A 146 12.80 -34.41 14.50
C ALA A 146 13.53 -34.08 15.82
N ASP A 147 12.91 -33.31 16.72
CA ASP A 147 13.46 -33.03 18.06
C ASP A 147 13.63 -34.30 18.89
N ARG A 148 12.65 -35.21 18.84
CA ARG A 148 12.71 -36.48 19.56
C ARG A 148 13.91 -37.35 19.14
N ILE A 149 14.24 -37.34 17.85
CA ILE A 149 15.30 -38.18 17.27
C ILE A 149 16.66 -37.50 17.35
N GLN A 150 16.77 -36.26 16.85
CA GLN A 150 18.05 -35.57 16.71
C GLN A 150 18.50 -34.89 18.00
N LYS A 151 17.56 -34.44 18.85
CA LYS A 151 17.82 -33.80 20.15
C LYS A 151 18.88 -32.69 20.08
N THR A 152 18.77 -31.81 19.09
CA THR A 152 19.67 -30.65 18.93
C THR A 152 19.02 -29.37 19.42
N HIS A 153 19.82 -28.35 19.73
CA HIS A 153 19.33 -26.99 20.02
C HIS A 153 18.33 -26.50 18.95
N ARG A 154 18.73 -26.63 17.67
CA ARG A 154 17.91 -26.21 16.52
C ARG A 154 16.57 -26.94 16.47
N THR A 155 16.56 -28.27 16.59
CA THR A 155 15.31 -29.05 16.48
C THR A 155 14.35 -28.75 17.63
N LEU A 156 14.86 -28.48 18.83
CA LEU A 156 14.05 -28.02 19.95
C LEU A 156 13.34 -26.70 19.63
N LEU A 157 14.11 -25.66 19.24
CA LEU A 157 13.52 -24.34 18.99
C LEU A 157 12.63 -24.32 17.75
N SER A 158 12.96 -25.09 16.71
CA SER A 158 12.07 -25.31 15.56
C SER A 158 10.73 -25.90 16.00
N SER A 159 10.74 -26.94 16.84
CA SER A 159 9.53 -27.57 17.37
C SER A 159 8.67 -26.59 18.18
N ILE A 160 9.30 -25.77 19.02
CA ILE A 160 8.64 -24.72 19.80
C ILE A 160 8.02 -23.67 18.86
N LEU A 161 8.79 -23.19 17.88
CA LEU A 161 8.33 -22.21 16.90
C LEU A 161 7.13 -22.72 16.10
N PHE A 162 7.19 -23.95 15.59
CA PHE A 162 6.07 -24.54 14.85
C PHE A 162 4.82 -24.71 15.72
N THR A 163 5.00 -25.07 16.99
CA THR A 163 3.90 -25.14 17.96
C THR A 163 3.29 -23.75 18.19
N HIS A 164 4.12 -22.69 18.28
CA HIS A 164 3.66 -21.30 18.38
C HIS A 164 2.91 -20.82 17.13
N LEU A 165 3.44 -21.11 15.94
CA LEU A 165 2.81 -20.75 14.66
C LEU A 165 1.45 -21.45 14.53
N LEU A 166 1.39 -22.75 14.79
CA LEU A 166 0.16 -23.55 14.73
C LEU A 166 -0.90 -23.07 15.75
N ALA A 167 -0.49 -22.66 16.94
CA ALA A 167 -1.39 -22.11 17.96
C ALA A 167 -2.09 -20.81 17.51
N SER A 168 -1.48 -20.10 16.57
CA SER A 168 -1.96 -18.80 16.07
C SER A 168 -2.67 -18.88 14.71
N ASP A 169 -2.73 -20.06 14.09
CA ASP A 169 -3.19 -20.24 12.71
C ASP A 169 -4.64 -20.80 12.62
N PRO A 170 -5.42 -20.40 11.59
CA PRO A 170 -6.75 -20.95 11.35
C PRO A 170 -6.83 -22.46 11.14
N GLN A 171 -5.75 -23.11 10.68
CA GLN A 171 -5.68 -24.58 10.47
C GLN A 171 -5.98 -25.37 11.75
N THR A 172 -5.76 -24.78 12.92
CA THR A 172 -6.05 -25.40 14.21
C THR A 172 -7.47 -25.08 14.66
N PRO A 173 -8.30 -26.09 15.03
CA PRO A 173 -9.59 -25.86 15.67
C PRO A 173 -9.45 -25.00 16.94
N PRO A 174 -10.42 -24.13 17.26
CA PRO A 174 -10.30 -23.17 18.37
C PRO A 174 -10.00 -23.85 19.71
N GLU A 175 -10.58 -25.02 19.97
CA GLU A 175 -10.35 -25.82 21.19
C GLU A 175 -8.89 -26.23 21.36
N LYS A 176 -8.21 -26.59 20.26
CA LYS A 176 -6.81 -27.05 20.27
C LYS A 176 -5.81 -25.90 20.33
N ARG A 177 -6.18 -24.69 19.89
CA ARG A 177 -5.28 -23.52 19.91
C ARG A 177 -4.76 -23.24 21.31
N ARG A 178 -5.63 -23.24 22.32
CA ARG A 178 -5.24 -23.02 23.73
C ARG A 178 -4.24 -24.06 24.22
N LEU A 179 -4.38 -25.33 23.80
CA LEU A 179 -3.46 -26.40 24.18
C LEU A 179 -2.07 -26.19 23.57
N TYR A 180 -2.00 -25.85 22.27
CA TYR A 180 -0.72 -25.55 21.62
C TYR A 180 -0.07 -24.27 22.16
N SER A 181 -0.85 -23.24 22.47
CA SER A 181 -0.37 -22.03 23.16
C SER A 181 0.33 -22.37 24.48
N MET A 182 -0.34 -23.14 25.35
CA MET A 182 0.25 -23.56 26.63
C MET A 182 1.47 -24.46 26.44
N LEU A 183 1.46 -25.33 25.41
CA LEU A 183 2.59 -26.21 25.11
C LEU A 183 3.82 -25.41 24.69
N ALA A 184 3.69 -24.49 23.73
CA ALA A 184 4.79 -23.65 23.27
C ALA A 184 5.37 -22.81 24.43
N LEU A 185 4.50 -22.22 25.25
CA LEU A 185 4.90 -21.44 26.42
C LEU A 185 5.71 -22.27 27.41
N LYS A 186 5.21 -23.44 27.83
CA LYS A 186 5.90 -24.30 28.79
C LYS A 186 7.23 -24.83 28.25
N GLN A 187 7.29 -25.16 26.96
CA GLN A 187 8.51 -25.65 26.34
C GLN A 187 9.60 -24.56 26.32
N ILE A 188 9.26 -23.32 25.94
CA ILE A 188 10.26 -22.24 25.89
C ILE A 188 10.68 -21.79 27.29
N GLN A 189 9.76 -21.73 28.26
CA GLN A 189 10.09 -21.39 29.66
C GLN A 189 11.06 -22.42 30.25
N LYS A 190 10.81 -23.72 30.04
CA LYS A 190 11.72 -24.77 30.50
C LYS A 190 13.11 -24.66 29.87
N ALA A 191 13.20 -24.31 28.58
CA ALA A 191 14.47 -24.09 27.90
C ALA A 191 15.19 -22.82 28.41
N ALA A 192 14.43 -21.78 28.77
CA ALA A 192 14.95 -20.55 29.36
C ALA A 192 15.47 -20.77 30.79
N GLU A 193 14.73 -21.46 31.66
CA GLU A 193 15.16 -21.81 33.01
C GLU A 193 16.46 -22.63 33.02
N ALA A 194 16.58 -23.60 32.10
CA ALA A 194 17.81 -24.36 31.92
C ALA A 194 18.97 -23.48 31.40
N GLY A 195 18.67 -22.54 30.51
CA GLY A 195 19.63 -21.58 29.99
C GLY A 195 20.16 -20.62 31.05
N ALA A 196 19.27 -20.04 31.87
CA ALA A 196 19.64 -19.15 32.96
C ALA A 196 20.57 -19.85 33.95
N LYS A 197 20.25 -21.08 34.36
CA LYS A 197 21.09 -21.87 35.27
C LYS A 197 22.50 -22.11 34.71
N MET A 198 22.61 -22.47 33.43
CA MET A 198 23.91 -22.73 32.81
C MET A 198 24.71 -21.45 32.59
N GLN A 199 24.06 -20.33 32.28
CA GLN A 199 24.76 -19.07 32.01
C GLN A 199 25.26 -18.35 33.27
N LEU A 200 24.66 -18.66 34.42
CA LEU A 200 25.14 -18.20 35.73
C LEU A 200 26.31 -19.07 36.25
N ASP A 201 26.55 -20.24 35.66
CA ASP A 201 27.66 -21.11 36.03
C ASP A 201 28.93 -20.75 35.25
N THR A 202 29.87 -20.10 35.94
CA THR A 202 31.16 -19.65 35.36
C THR A 202 32.08 -20.78 34.90
N SER A 203 31.78 -22.04 35.24
CA SER A 203 32.55 -23.21 34.79
C SER A 203 32.18 -23.68 33.37
N ILE A 204 31.05 -23.19 32.83
CA ILE A 204 30.53 -23.60 31.52
C ILE A 204 31.14 -22.73 30.42
N THR A 205 31.71 -23.39 29.41
CA THR A 205 32.30 -22.73 28.24
C THR A 205 31.22 -22.36 27.21
N GLN A 206 31.48 -21.35 26.38
CA GLN A 206 30.58 -20.96 25.28
C GLN A 206 30.25 -22.13 24.35
N LYS A 207 31.22 -22.98 24.04
CA LYS A 207 31.02 -24.18 23.21
C LYS A 207 30.03 -25.17 23.82
N GLN A 208 29.96 -25.25 25.15
CA GLN A 208 28.98 -26.08 25.85
C GLN A 208 27.58 -25.45 25.81
N LEU A 209 27.48 -24.12 25.91
CA LEU A 209 26.21 -23.39 25.73
C LEU A 209 25.64 -23.57 24.32
N ASP A 210 26.48 -23.45 23.29
CA ASP A 210 26.06 -23.58 21.88
C ASP A 210 25.54 -24.98 21.53
N LEU A 211 26.03 -26.01 22.24
CA LEU A 211 25.57 -27.40 22.10
C LEU A 211 24.37 -27.73 23.01
N ALA A 212 24.08 -26.89 23.99
CA ALA A 212 23.02 -27.11 24.96
C ALA A 212 21.64 -26.78 24.36
N ARG A 213 20.63 -27.54 24.76
CA ARG A 213 19.24 -27.37 24.32
C ARG A 213 18.52 -26.32 25.18
N ILE A 214 19.02 -25.08 25.12
CA ILE A 214 18.63 -23.97 26.00
C ILE A 214 18.46 -22.66 25.21
N VAL A 215 17.74 -21.70 25.79
CA VAL A 215 17.72 -20.32 25.27
C VAL A 215 19.03 -19.62 25.65
N HIS A 216 19.81 -19.16 24.66
CA HIS A 216 21.08 -18.50 24.95
C HIS A 216 21.48 -17.39 23.98
N ASN A 217 21.20 -17.54 22.69
CA ASN A 217 21.54 -16.51 21.72
C ASN A 217 20.41 -15.47 21.59
N GLU A 218 20.70 -14.35 20.92
CA GLU A 218 19.77 -13.24 20.78
C GLU A 218 18.45 -13.63 20.09
N GLN A 219 18.48 -14.50 19.07
CA GLN A 219 17.26 -14.93 18.36
C GLN A 219 16.37 -15.80 19.26
N ASP A 220 16.97 -16.69 20.06
CA ASP A 220 16.23 -17.54 20.99
C ASP A 220 15.53 -16.69 22.05
N VAL A 221 16.22 -15.66 22.56
CA VAL A 221 15.69 -14.73 23.55
C VAL A 221 14.53 -13.91 22.96
N ILE A 222 14.66 -13.44 21.71
CA ILE A 222 13.54 -12.76 21.04
C ILE A 222 12.35 -13.71 20.87
N LEU A 223 12.58 -14.97 20.50
CA LEU A 223 11.50 -15.97 20.41
C LEU A 223 10.85 -16.24 21.78
N LEU A 224 11.65 -16.26 22.86
CA LEU A 224 11.14 -16.35 24.24
C LEU A 224 10.22 -15.17 24.56
N TYR A 225 10.65 -13.93 24.27
CA TYR A 225 9.80 -12.76 24.47
C TYR A 225 8.50 -12.84 23.66
N GLU A 226 8.57 -13.17 22.36
CA GLU A 226 7.40 -13.31 21.49
C GLU A 226 6.38 -14.32 22.04
N ILE A 227 6.85 -15.48 22.51
CA ILE A 227 5.97 -16.54 23.02
C ILE A 227 5.38 -16.17 24.38
N VAL A 228 6.19 -15.66 25.31
CA VAL A 228 5.73 -15.28 26.66
C VAL A 228 4.77 -14.11 26.58
N GLU A 229 5.03 -13.12 25.73
CA GLU A 229 4.12 -12.00 25.54
C GLU A 229 2.77 -12.45 24.98
N LYS A 230 2.78 -13.36 24.00
CA LYS A 230 1.57 -13.77 23.27
C LYS A 230 0.72 -14.79 24.03
N HIS A 231 1.36 -15.71 24.75
CA HIS A 231 0.68 -16.86 25.36
C HIS A 231 0.79 -16.89 26.89
N GLY A 232 1.71 -16.13 27.49
CA GLY A 232 1.90 -16.05 28.95
C GLY A 232 0.96 -15.06 29.63
N THR A 233 1.02 -15.04 30.96
CA THR A 233 0.33 -14.04 31.79
C THR A 233 1.12 -12.73 31.88
N GLU A 234 0.48 -11.64 32.31
CA GLU A 234 1.21 -10.39 32.59
C GLU A 234 2.33 -10.58 33.64
N GLN A 235 2.11 -11.48 34.60
CA GLN A 235 3.11 -11.79 35.61
C GLN A 235 4.31 -12.51 35.01
N ASP A 236 4.09 -13.47 34.11
CA ASP A 236 5.18 -14.16 33.39
C ASP A 236 6.01 -13.13 32.61
N TRP A 237 5.35 -12.20 31.92
CA TRP A 237 6.01 -11.12 31.18
C TRP A 237 6.84 -10.22 32.11
N ARG A 238 6.25 -9.70 33.21
CA ARG A 238 6.97 -8.83 34.16
C ARG A 238 8.17 -9.54 34.78
N SER A 239 8.00 -10.81 35.18
CA SER A 239 9.08 -11.59 35.78
C SER A 239 10.29 -11.74 34.85
N LEU A 240 10.02 -11.96 33.56
CA LEU A 240 11.04 -12.08 32.53
C LEU A 240 11.80 -10.76 32.30
N LEU A 241 11.13 -9.60 32.38
CA LEU A 241 11.79 -8.29 32.24
C LEU A 241 12.76 -7.99 33.39
N THR A 242 12.53 -8.57 34.56
CA THR A 242 13.37 -8.41 35.76
C THR A 242 14.33 -9.58 36.01
N ASP A 243 14.36 -10.57 35.12
CA ASP A 243 15.18 -11.77 35.27
C ASP A 243 16.68 -11.47 35.25
N GLN A 244 17.49 -12.19 36.02
CA GLN A 244 18.93 -11.90 36.13
C GLN A 244 19.70 -12.09 34.81
N VAL A 245 19.21 -12.97 33.92
CA VAL A 245 19.89 -13.35 32.68
C VAL A 245 19.15 -12.78 31.47
N PHE A 246 17.83 -12.77 31.50
CA PHE A 246 16.97 -12.33 30.40
C PHE A 246 16.40 -10.91 30.59
N ASN A 247 16.91 -10.12 31.54
CA ASN A 247 16.56 -8.70 31.62
C ASN A 247 17.06 -7.94 30.37
N PRO A 248 16.22 -7.15 29.68
CA PRO A 248 16.61 -6.45 28.46
C PRO A 248 17.79 -5.49 28.62
N ALA A 249 17.91 -4.80 29.76
CA ALA A 249 19.03 -3.91 30.05
C ALA A 249 20.33 -4.69 30.26
N TYR A 250 20.28 -5.82 30.99
CA TYR A 250 21.43 -6.71 31.15
C TYR A 250 21.89 -7.26 29.81
N LEU A 251 20.95 -7.74 28.97
CA LEU A 251 21.25 -8.24 27.63
C LEU A 251 21.90 -7.19 26.73
N LEU A 252 21.47 -5.93 26.83
CA LEU A 252 22.07 -4.83 26.09
C LEU A 252 23.48 -4.50 26.59
N LEU A 253 23.64 -4.30 27.90
CA LEU A 253 24.87 -3.80 28.50
C LEU A 253 25.97 -4.85 28.52
N GLU A 254 25.66 -6.05 29.02
CA GLU A 254 26.66 -7.10 29.25
C GLU A 254 26.85 -8.01 28.02
N ARG A 255 25.81 -8.18 27.20
CA ARG A 255 25.83 -9.10 26.04
C ARG A 255 25.75 -8.43 24.67
N ARG A 256 25.60 -7.10 24.63
CA ARG A 256 25.48 -6.32 23.39
C ARG A 256 24.33 -6.79 22.47
N GLN A 257 23.28 -7.40 23.04
CA GLN A 257 22.12 -7.93 22.32
C GLN A 257 21.05 -6.85 22.11
N ARG A 258 21.32 -5.92 21.19
CA ARG A 258 20.49 -4.74 20.94
C ARG A 258 19.13 -5.05 20.33
N SER A 259 19.03 -6.09 19.51
CA SER A 259 17.77 -6.48 18.86
C SER A 259 16.77 -7.01 19.89
N ALA A 260 17.24 -7.74 20.92
CA ALA A 260 16.41 -8.19 22.02
C ALA A 260 15.83 -7.01 22.83
N PHE A 261 16.66 -6.03 23.17
CA PHE A 261 16.22 -4.80 23.83
C PHE A 261 15.17 -4.04 23.00
N ASN A 262 15.45 -3.82 21.70
CA ASN A 262 14.54 -3.11 20.80
C ASN A 262 13.22 -3.85 20.59
N HIS A 263 13.24 -5.18 20.58
CA HIS A 263 12.02 -6.00 20.51
C HIS A 263 11.13 -5.73 21.72
N VAL A 264 11.68 -5.81 22.93
CA VAL A 264 10.94 -5.54 24.18
C VAL A 264 10.40 -4.11 24.21
N LEU A 265 11.24 -3.13 23.85
CA LEU A 265 10.82 -1.72 23.79
C LEU A 265 9.64 -1.52 22.83
N SER A 266 9.68 -2.18 21.66
CA SER A 266 8.59 -2.15 20.69
C SER A 266 7.30 -2.77 21.25
N ARG A 267 7.40 -3.86 22.01
CA ARG A 267 6.25 -4.51 22.65
C ARG A 267 5.65 -3.67 23.78
N LEU A 268 6.48 -3.06 24.61
CA LEU A 268 6.02 -2.12 25.65
C LEU A 268 5.31 -0.91 25.04
N HIS A 269 5.79 -0.41 23.89
CA HIS A 269 5.09 0.64 23.13
C HIS A 269 3.69 0.20 22.67
N VAL A 270 3.56 -1.02 22.12
CA VAL A 270 2.25 -1.55 21.70
C VAL A 270 1.29 -1.68 22.87
N LYS A 271 1.79 -2.11 24.04
CA LYS A 271 1.01 -2.23 25.28
C LYS A 271 0.74 -0.90 26.00
N ARG A 272 1.39 0.20 25.57
CA ARG A 272 1.35 1.52 26.22
C ARG A 272 1.80 1.49 27.69
N ASP A 273 2.76 0.63 28.02
CA ASP A 273 3.35 0.56 29.38
C ASP A 273 4.46 1.61 29.53
N HIS A 274 4.04 2.87 29.70
CA HIS A 274 4.96 4.01 29.76
C HIS A 274 5.87 3.96 31.01
N ALA A 275 5.40 3.39 32.11
CA ALA A 275 6.20 3.27 33.35
C ALA A 275 7.41 2.35 33.15
N ALA A 276 7.20 1.15 32.59
CA ALA A 276 8.28 0.21 32.32
C ALA A 276 9.30 0.76 31.32
N ILE A 277 8.83 1.47 30.28
CA ILE A 277 9.73 2.13 29.30
C ILE A 277 10.58 3.18 29.99
N PHE A 278 9.97 4.04 30.81
CA PHE A 278 10.68 5.11 31.50
C PHE A 278 11.75 4.55 32.43
N GLU A 279 11.42 3.53 33.24
CA GLU A 279 12.36 2.90 34.17
C GLU A 279 13.52 2.22 33.42
N LEU A 280 13.23 1.45 32.37
CA LEU A 280 14.23 0.76 31.56
C LEU A 280 15.21 1.75 30.88
N CYS A 281 14.69 2.78 30.21
CA CYS A 281 15.52 3.72 29.46
C CYS A 281 16.21 4.76 30.35
N SER A 282 15.58 5.20 31.45
CA SER A 282 16.23 6.14 32.38
C SER A 282 17.40 5.50 33.11
N ALA A 283 17.28 4.23 33.52
CA ALA A 283 18.38 3.48 34.09
C ALA A 283 19.56 3.35 33.10
N LEU A 284 19.26 3.10 31.82
CA LEU A 284 20.26 3.02 30.75
C LEU A 284 21.02 4.34 30.58
N PHE A 285 20.31 5.47 30.50
CA PHE A 285 20.94 6.77 30.19
C PHE A 285 21.50 7.52 31.39
N SER A 286 21.22 7.08 32.62
CA SER A 286 21.81 7.66 33.83
C SER A 286 23.33 7.45 33.92
N ASN A 287 23.90 6.49 33.17
CA ASN A 287 25.33 6.30 33.04
C ASN A 287 25.84 6.94 31.72
N LYS A 288 26.78 7.88 31.82
CA LYS A 288 27.39 8.56 30.66
C LYS A 288 28.01 7.58 29.66
N GLU A 289 28.70 6.54 30.12
CA GLU A 289 29.31 5.54 29.24
C GLU A 289 28.24 4.79 28.44
N CYS A 290 27.12 4.44 29.10
CA CYS A 290 25.99 3.80 28.45
C CYS A 290 25.31 4.73 27.43
N PHE A 291 25.23 6.04 27.70
CA PHE A 291 24.80 7.02 26.70
C PHE A 291 25.76 7.05 25.50
N LEU A 292 27.07 7.11 25.73
CA LEU A 292 28.05 7.14 24.65
C LEU A 292 28.02 5.88 23.78
N GLU A 293 27.77 4.70 24.35
CA GLU A 293 27.78 3.43 23.64
C GLU A 293 26.41 3.04 23.04
N PHE A 294 25.30 3.34 23.71
CA PHE A 294 23.97 2.83 23.37
C PHE A 294 22.91 3.91 23.07
N ALA A 295 23.25 5.21 23.12
CA ALA A 295 22.32 6.24 22.69
C ALA A 295 21.97 6.08 21.21
N ASP A 296 20.73 5.68 20.99
CA ASP A 296 20.10 5.74 19.69
C ASP A 296 18.81 6.55 19.76
N ASN A 297 18.35 7.00 18.59
CA ASN A 297 17.14 7.81 18.51
C ASN A 297 15.90 7.07 19.03
N ASN A 298 15.88 5.74 19.01
CA ASN A 298 14.69 4.95 19.36
C ASN A 298 14.49 4.87 20.88
N ALA A 299 15.52 4.46 21.62
CA ALA A 299 15.49 4.38 23.08
C ALA A 299 15.33 5.77 23.71
N TRP A 300 15.98 6.80 23.15
CA TRP A 300 15.79 8.18 23.59
C TRP A 300 14.40 8.72 23.31
N ALA A 301 13.87 8.52 22.09
CA ALA A 301 12.49 8.91 21.78
C ALA A 301 11.47 8.16 22.64
N ALA A 302 11.74 6.88 22.95
CA ALA A 302 10.91 6.09 23.84
C ALA A 302 10.90 6.65 25.27
N LEU A 303 12.07 7.02 25.81
CA LEU A 303 12.18 7.66 27.12
C LEU A 303 11.41 8.99 27.15
N LEU A 304 11.58 9.85 26.15
CA LEU A 304 10.91 11.15 26.07
C LEU A 304 9.39 10.99 26.01
N ARG A 305 8.87 10.11 25.15
CA ARG A 305 7.43 9.80 25.07
C ARG A 305 6.90 9.20 26.36
N ALA A 306 7.66 8.32 27.01
CA ALA A 306 7.26 7.75 28.30
C ALA A 306 7.19 8.83 29.38
N ALA A 307 8.17 9.75 29.41
CA ALA A 307 8.20 10.87 30.34
C ALA A 307 7.00 11.81 30.14
N GLU A 308 6.63 12.10 28.89
CA GLU A 308 5.43 12.89 28.55
C GLU A 308 4.15 12.27 29.12
N ASN A 309 3.96 10.97 28.92
CA ASN A 309 2.76 10.27 29.41
C ASN A 309 2.71 10.13 30.94
N LEU A 310 3.87 10.20 31.61
CA LEU A 310 3.97 10.10 33.08
C LEU A 310 4.01 11.46 33.78
N ARG A 311 3.92 12.58 33.05
CA ARG A 311 4.10 13.92 33.62
C ARG A 311 3.13 14.24 34.76
N ASP A 312 1.88 13.79 34.62
CA ASP A 312 0.80 14.05 35.57
C ASP A 312 0.81 13.03 36.72
N ASP A 313 1.16 11.77 36.42
CA ASP A 313 1.15 10.65 37.38
C ASP A 313 2.39 10.60 38.28
N ARG A 314 3.53 11.15 37.83
CA ARG A 314 4.82 11.12 38.54
C ARG A 314 5.48 12.51 38.55
N PRO A 315 5.21 13.37 39.55
CA PRO A 315 5.64 14.78 39.55
C PRO A 315 7.17 15.00 39.59
N LYS A 316 7.96 13.96 39.87
CA LYS A 316 9.43 14.03 39.86
C LYS A 316 10.04 13.91 38.46
N VAL A 317 9.31 13.34 37.49
CA VAL A 317 9.78 13.06 36.12
C VAL A 317 10.34 14.31 35.41
N PRO A 318 9.69 15.48 35.43
CA PRO A 318 10.20 16.68 34.77
C PRO A 318 11.60 17.09 35.28
N SER A 319 11.76 17.11 36.61
CA SER A 319 13.02 17.50 37.25
C SER A 319 14.16 16.52 36.97
N LEU A 320 13.84 15.22 36.88
CA LEU A 320 14.82 14.16 36.56
C LEU A 320 15.29 14.28 35.11
N MET A 321 14.37 14.53 34.16
CA MET A 321 14.71 14.70 32.75
C MET A 321 15.56 15.94 32.50
N ARG A 322 15.21 17.08 33.10
CA ARG A 322 16.01 18.32 32.98
C ARG A 322 17.40 18.15 33.58
N ARG A 323 17.51 17.47 34.74
CA ARG A 323 18.80 17.15 35.36
C ARG A 323 19.65 16.25 34.47
N LEU A 324 19.09 15.15 33.98
CA LEU A 324 19.78 14.21 33.09
C LEU A 324 20.36 14.91 31.86
N ILE A 325 19.58 15.77 31.20
CA ILE A 325 20.04 16.55 30.04
C ILE A 325 21.11 17.56 30.45
N SER A 326 20.95 18.25 31.58
CA SER A 326 21.93 19.21 32.07
C SER A 326 23.27 18.54 32.38
N ASP A 327 23.26 17.38 33.04
CA ASP A 327 24.45 16.63 33.41
C ASP A 327 25.21 16.18 32.16
N LEU A 328 24.50 15.61 31.18
CA LEU A 328 25.08 15.23 29.88
C LEU A 328 25.59 16.44 29.07
N ARG A 329 24.95 17.62 29.19
CA ARG A 329 25.39 18.84 28.49
C ARG A 329 26.62 19.49 29.13
N ASN A 330 26.78 19.37 30.44
CA ASN A 330 27.93 19.91 31.16
C ASN A 330 29.19 19.08 30.89
N ASP A 331 29.03 17.79 30.58
CA ASP A 331 30.12 16.86 30.30
C ASP A 331 30.03 16.26 28.88
N GLN A 332 30.36 17.09 27.88
CA GLN A 332 30.35 16.70 26.46
C GLN A 332 31.65 16.03 25.99
N GLU A 333 32.59 15.77 26.89
CA GLU A 333 33.84 15.10 26.54
C GLU A 333 33.57 13.69 26.01
N GLY A 334 34.14 13.38 24.84
CA GLY A 334 33.95 12.09 24.15
C GLY A 334 32.70 12.00 23.26
N MET A 335 31.82 13.00 23.26
CA MET A 335 30.62 12.98 22.40
C MET A 335 30.93 13.32 20.95
N ASN A 336 30.40 12.52 20.02
CA ASN A 336 30.42 12.80 18.59
C ASN A 336 29.33 13.82 18.18
N SER A 337 29.33 14.25 16.92
CA SER A 337 28.36 15.23 16.42
C SER A 337 26.91 14.75 16.48
N ILE A 338 26.66 13.46 16.27
CA ILE A 338 25.31 12.85 16.30
C ILE A 338 24.75 12.85 17.72
N GLN A 339 25.58 12.52 18.72
CA GLN A 339 25.20 12.53 20.13
C GLN A 339 24.89 13.96 20.61
N LYS A 340 25.67 14.95 20.14
CA LYS A 340 25.42 16.37 20.42
C LYS A 340 24.12 16.87 19.79
N ASP A 341 23.81 16.43 18.56
CA ASP A 341 22.52 16.70 17.90
C ASP A 341 21.37 16.09 18.70
N LEU A 342 21.46 14.80 19.05
CA LEU A 342 20.45 14.10 19.85
C LEU A 342 20.20 14.78 21.20
N LEU A 343 21.25 15.23 21.88
CA LEU A 343 21.13 15.95 23.15
C LEU A 343 20.47 17.32 22.99
N SER A 344 20.79 18.03 21.90
CA SER A 344 20.17 19.32 21.57
C SER A 344 18.69 19.16 21.21
N PHE A 345 18.35 18.12 20.46
CA PHE A 345 16.98 17.75 20.14
C PHE A 345 16.19 17.32 21.38
N ALA A 346 16.80 16.52 22.25
CA ALA A 346 16.20 16.09 23.52
C ALA A 346 15.89 17.29 24.43
N ARG A 347 16.78 18.30 24.49
CA ARG A 347 16.52 19.55 25.23
C ARG A 347 15.25 20.22 24.75
N ILE A 348 15.10 20.48 23.44
CA ILE A 348 13.88 21.09 22.91
C ILE A 348 12.66 20.26 23.29
N THR A 349 12.76 18.94 23.11
CA THR A 349 11.64 18.02 23.41
C THR A 349 11.21 18.12 24.87
N VAL A 350 12.15 18.15 25.82
CA VAL A 350 11.86 18.28 27.26
C VAL A 350 11.23 19.63 27.59
N GLU A 351 11.69 20.74 26.99
CA GLU A 351 11.10 22.07 27.23
C GLU A 351 9.65 22.19 26.69
N PHE A 352 9.32 21.47 25.61
CA PHE A 352 7.95 21.43 25.08
C PHE A 352 7.04 20.47 25.87
N ILE A 353 7.56 19.33 26.33
CA ILE A 353 6.80 18.39 27.16
C ILE A 353 6.49 18.97 28.55
N PHE A 354 7.45 19.69 29.14
CA PHE A 354 7.35 20.26 30.48
C PHE A 354 7.48 21.79 30.42
N PRO A 355 6.48 22.51 29.89
CA PRO A 355 6.53 23.95 29.82
C PRO A 355 6.56 24.55 31.23
N GLU A 356 7.38 25.57 31.44
CA GLU A 356 7.27 26.45 32.61
C GLU A 356 6.16 27.48 32.35
N ASP A 357 5.48 27.97 33.39
CA ASP A 357 4.30 28.87 33.31
C ASP A 357 4.57 30.26 32.70
N GLN A 358 5.69 30.45 32.00
CA GLN A 358 6.04 31.66 31.27
C GLN A 358 5.43 31.63 29.87
N ALA A 359 4.29 32.30 29.69
CA ALA A 359 3.71 32.54 28.38
C ALA A 359 4.58 33.50 27.56
N ASP A 360 4.64 33.29 26.24
CA ASP A 360 5.27 34.24 25.33
C ASP A 360 4.41 35.52 25.29
N THR A 361 4.91 36.62 25.85
CA THR A 361 4.19 37.91 25.88
C THR A 361 4.88 38.93 24.99
N ASP A 362 4.09 39.74 24.28
CA ASP A 362 4.57 40.97 23.65
C ASP A 362 5.12 41.89 24.74
N GLY A 363 6.37 42.33 24.63
CA GLY A 363 7.12 43.03 25.69
C GLY A 363 6.67 44.48 25.96
N ASN A 364 5.37 44.79 25.82
CA ASN A 364 4.84 46.15 25.85
C ASN A 364 3.56 46.31 26.70
N HIS A 365 3.45 45.60 27.83
CA HIS A 365 2.47 45.93 28.87
C HIS A 365 3.18 46.22 30.20
N ASP A 366 3.63 47.47 30.34
CA ASP A 366 3.84 48.04 31.67
C ASP A 366 2.47 48.23 32.32
N GLY A 367 2.37 47.74 33.56
CA GLY A 367 1.12 47.54 34.28
C GLY A 367 0.36 48.83 34.62
N ASN A 368 -0.96 48.76 34.45
CA ASN A 368 -1.94 49.08 35.49
C ASN A 368 -3.34 48.67 35.01
N ASP A 369 -3.83 47.60 35.63
CA ASP A 369 -5.18 47.25 36.07
C ASP A 369 -6.46 47.66 35.28
N ASP A 370 -7.27 46.61 35.12
CA ASP A 370 -8.72 46.52 35.29
C ASP A 370 -9.69 46.58 34.07
N GLU A 371 -10.51 45.52 34.03
CA GLU A 371 -11.84 45.38 33.42
C GLU A 371 -11.98 45.40 31.88
N LYS A 372 -11.96 44.19 31.27
CA LYS A 372 -13.14 43.52 30.67
C LYS A 372 -12.73 42.33 29.79
N LYS A 373 -13.43 41.22 29.98
CA LYS A 373 -13.45 40.07 29.06
C LYS A 373 -14.21 40.47 27.80
N ASP A 374 -13.49 40.83 26.75
CA ASP A 374 -13.97 40.76 25.36
C ASP A 374 -12.83 40.25 24.47
N ALA A 375 -13.19 39.47 23.45
CA ALA A 375 -12.26 38.76 22.58
C ALA A 375 -11.21 39.69 21.95
N PRO A 376 -9.95 39.23 21.75
CA PRO A 376 -8.90 40.07 21.19
C PRO A 376 -9.24 40.48 19.75
N ASP A 377 -9.39 41.78 19.55
CA ASP A 377 -9.64 42.44 18.27
C ASP A 377 -8.41 42.24 17.34
N PRO A 378 -8.55 41.72 16.10
CA PRO A 378 -7.42 41.44 15.22
C PRO A 378 -6.98 42.73 14.51
N GLY A 379 -6.44 43.68 15.26
CA GLY A 379 -5.74 44.85 14.72
C GLY A 379 -4.37 44.48 14.12
N PRO A 380 -3.78 45.35 13.27
CA PRO A 380 -2.44 45.14 12.75
C PRO A 380 -1.42 45.30 13.88
N VAL A 381 -0.98 44.19 14.49
CA VAL A 381 0.04 44.23 15.54
C VAL A 381 1.37 44.68 14.92
N ASP A 382 1.81 45.88 15.30
CA ASP A 382 3.15 46.41 15.09
C ASP A 382 4.18 45.47 15.74
N THR A 383 5.24 45.17 14.99
CA THR A 383 6.30 44.20 15.33
C THR A 383 6.98 44.48 16.67
N PRO A 384 6.95 43.55 17.65
CA PRO A 384 7.92 43.56 18.74
C PRO A 384 9.27 43.09 18.18
N GLN A 385 10.25 43.99 18.12
CA GLN A 385 11.65 43.60 17.88
C GLN A 385 12.24 42.83 19.07
N ASN A 386 11.60 42.95 20.25
CA ASN A 386 11.96 42.30 21.51
C ASN A 386 10.74 41.53 22.05
N MET A 387 10.68 40.23 21.75
CA MET A 387 9.70 39.30 22.32
C MET A 387 10.32 38.68 23.58
N ASN A 388 9.58 38.63 24.70
CA ASN A 388 10.02 37.83 25.84
C ASN A 388 9.82 36.36 25.49
N LEU A 389 10.93 35.68 25.18
CA LEU A 389 10.91 34.29 24.70
C LEU A 389 10.82 33.34 25.90
N SER A 390 9.81 32.47 25.89
CA SER A 390 9.75 31.34 26.82
C SER A 390 10.96 30.40 26.67
N PRO A 391 11.32 29.61 27.70
CA PRO A 391 12.42 28.64 27.64
C PRO A 391 12.34 27.68 26.44
N ARG A 392 11.13 27.24 26.07
CA ARG A 392 10.87 26.42 24.88
C ARG A 392 11.23 27.14 23.57
N MET A 393 10.94 28.43 23.46
CA MET A 393 11.26 29.25 22.29
C MET A 393 12.76 29.50 22.17
N VAL A 394 13.45 29.73 23.29
CA VAL A 394 14.91 29.85 23.33
C VAL A 394 15.57 28.54 22.90
N ALA A 395 15.15 27.40 23.44
CA ALA A 395 15.70 26.09 23.07
C ALA A 395 15.51 25.80 21.57
N LEU A 396 14.34 26.13 21.01
CA LEU A 396 14.07 25.97 19.58
C LEU A 396 14.93 26.90 18.71
N GLN A 397 15.13 28.15 19.12
CA GLN A 397 16.03 29.07 18.42
C GLN A 397 17.48 28.60 18.43
N ASP A 398 17.99 28.17 19.59
CA ASP A 398 19.36 27.68 19.74
C ASP A 398 19.62 26.52 18.76
N TYR A 399 18.68 25.58 18.67
CA TYR A 399 18.76 24.46 17.74
C TYR A 399 18.74 24.91 16.29
N ILE A 400 17.83 25.82 15.91
CA ILE A 400 17.77 26.35 14.55
C ILE A 400 19.05 27.13 14.20
N LYS A 401 19.67 27.84 15.15
CA LYS A 401 20.96 28.51 14.90
C LYS A 401 22.06 27.50 14.62
N GLN A 402 22.10 26.44 15.41
CA GLN A 402 23.15 25.43 15.31
C GLN A 402 23.00 24.52 14.09
N TYR A 403 21.77 24.13 13.73
CA TYR A 403 21.48 23.11 12.72
C TYR A 403 20.62 23.63 11.55
N GLY A 404 20.33 24.92 11.46
CA GLY A 404 19.43 25.50 10.44
C GLY A 404 19.92 25.38 9.00
N PHE A 405 21.20 25.05 8.79
CA PHE A 405 21.76 24.72 7.48
C PHE A 405 21.70 23.22 7.16
N ASP A 406 21.21 22.36 8.05
CA ASP A 406 21.06 20.93 7.77
C ASP A 406 19.73 20.64 7.07
N ALA A 407 19.75 19.70 6.12
CA ALA A 407 18.57 19.33 5.35
C ALA A 407 17.46 18.72 6.22
N SER A 408 17.83 18.05 7.32
CA SER A 408 16.92 17.42 8.29
C SER A 408 16.26 18.40 9.26
N CYS A 409 16.81 19.62 9.41
CA CYS A 409 16.40 20.57 10.46
C CYS A 409 14.89 20.82 10.44
N PHE A 410 14.30 21.10 9.27
CA PHE A 410 12.86 21.32 9.14
C PHE A 410 12.03 20.12 9.65
N ALA A 411 12.41 18.89 9.27
CA ALA A 411 11.69 17.69 9.66
C ALA A 411 11.77 17.43 11.17
N GLN A 412 12.93 17.72 11.78
CA GLN A 412 13.15 17.62 13.21
C GLN A 412 12.34 18.66 14.00
N ILE A 413 12.28 19.91 13.54
CA ILE A 413 11.58 20.98 14.29
C ILE A 413 10.06 21.00 14.06
N LYS A 414 9.56 20.41 12.97
CA LYS A 414 8.14 20.44 12.60
C LYS A 414 7.17 20.02 13.73
N PRO A 415 7.41 18.95 14.52
CA PRO A 415 6.54 18.60 15.63
C PRO A 415 6.38 19.74 16.65
N PHE A 416 7.47 20.42 17.01
CA PHE A 416 7.43 21.57 17.94
C PHE A 416 6.70 22.77 17.33
N LEU A 417 6.85 22.97 16.02
CA LEU A 417 6.10 24.00 15.29
C LEU A 417 4.58 23.75 15.32
N GLU A 418 4.10 22.52 15.51
CA GLU A 418 2.66 22.24 15.62
C GLU A 418 2.06 22.70 16.95
N GLU A 419 2.89 22.91 17.97
CA GLU A 419 2.47 23.29 19.34
C GLU A 419 2.60 24.79 19.61
N LEU A 420 3.25 25.54 18.72
CA LEU A 420 3.47 26.97 18.89
C LEU A 420 2.19 27.79 18.65
N PRO A 421 1.96 28.85 19.45
CA PRO A 421 0.89 29.80 19.17
C PRO A 421 1.17 30.60 17.88
N PRO A 422 0.13 31.19 17.25
CA PRO A 422 0.28 31.87 15.96
C PRO A 422 1.31 33.02 15.96
N VAL A 423 1.44 33.73 17.07
CA VAL A 423 2.42 34.83 17.24
C VAL A 423 3.85 34.29 17.21
N SER A 424 4.16 33.27 18.01
CA SER A 424 5.47 32.61 18.03
C SER A 424 5.82 31.96 16.68
N MET A 425 4.83 31.35 16.01
CA MET A 425 4.98 30.81 14.65
C MET A 425 5.35 31.89 13.63
N ARG A 426 4.62 33.02 13.65
CA ARG A 426 4.90 34.17 12.78
C ARG A 426 6.31 34.69 13.00
N TYR A 427 6.72 34.84 14.26
CA TYR A 427 8.05 35.31 14.64
C TYR A 427 9.15 34.40 14.09
N ILE A 428 9.06 33.08 14.28
CA ILE A 428 10.05 32.13 13.75
C ILE A 428 10.13 32.19 12.23
N ALA A 429 8.99 32.14 11.54
CA ALA A 429 8.95 32.01 10.08
C ALA A 429 9.27 33.31 9.31
N TYR A 430 8.89 34.47 9.85
CA TYR A 430 8.98 35.75 9.15
C TYR A 430 10.01 36.74 9.72
N ILE A 431 10.49 36.53 10.94
CA ILE A 431 11.43 37.45 11.60
C ILE A 431 12.77 36.75 11.87
N PHE A 432 12.77 35.67 12.63
CA PHE A 432 13.99 35.01 13.07
C PHE A 432 14.70 34.23 11.95
N ALA A 433 14.05 33.24 11.33
CA ALA A 433 14.69 32.42 10.30
C ALA A 433 15.17 33.21 9.07
N PRO A 434 14.47 34.27 8.60
CA PRO A 434 14.98 35.14 7.55
C PRO A 434 16.22 35.96 7.93
N ARG A 435 16.58 36.13 9.20
CA ARG A 435 17.82 36.83 9.61
C ARG A 435 19.00 35.88 9.73
N LEU A 436 18.72 34.60 10.02
CA LEU A 436 19.75 33.58 10.28
C LEU A 436 20.79 33.42 9.17
N PHE A 437 20.42 33.61 7.91
CA PHE A 437 21.39 33.46 6.80
C PHE A 437 22.47 34.55 6.79
N GLU A 438 22.30 35.66 7.52
CA GLU A 438 23.31 36.71 7.65
C GLU A 438 24.45 36.29 8.58
N GLU A 439 24.18 35.34 9.48
CA GLU A 439 25.14 34.82 10.46
C GLU A 439 26.08 33.75 9.89
N TYR A 440 25.69 33.10 8.77
CA TYR A 440 26.51 32.04 8.17
C TYR A 440 27.51 32.58 7.15
N GLU A 441 28.78 32.24 7.31
CA GLU A 441 29.83 32.66 6.38
C GLU A 441 29.76 31.93 5.03
N ASN A 442 29.49 30.62 5.03
CA ASN A 442 29.44 29.77 3.83
C ASN A 442 28.22 30.06 2.95
N SER A 443 28.44 30.33 1.65
CA SER A 443 27.38 30.62 0.67
C SER A 443 26.33 29.51 0.52
N VAL A 444 26.72 28.24 0.65
CA VAL A 444 25.82 27.08 0.65
C VAL A 444 24.97 27.05 1.92
N HIS A 445 25.56 27.29 3.08
CA HIS A 445 24.81 27.38 4.35
C HIS A 445 23.80 28.55 4.30
N ARG A 446 24.19 29.71 3.73
CA ARG A 446 23.25 30.82 3.50
C ARG A 446 22.09 30.42 2.59
N ALA A 447 22.36 29.65 1.53
CA ALA A 447 21.32 29.17 0.62
C ALA A 447 20.36 28.19 1.32
N ARG A 448 20.89 27.24 2.11
CA ARG A 448 20.09 26.30 2.91
C ARG A 448 19.26 26.99 4.00
N ALA A 449 19.83 27.97 4.71
CA ALA A 449 19.10 28.76 5.70
C ALA A 449 17.96 29.57 5.07
N ARG A 450 18.18 30.14 3.87
CA ARG A 450 17.10 30.80 3.10
C ARG A 450 16.00 29.83 2.68
N LEU A 451 16.36 28.61 2.27
CA LEU A 451 15.39 27.56 1.96
C LEU A 451 14.60 27.17 3.22
N LEU A 452 15.24 26.97 4.37
CA LEU A 452 14.57 26.70 5.64
C LEU A 452 13.57 27.80 5.98
N ALA A 453 13.95 29.07 5.88
CA ALA A 453 13.04 30.20 6.09
C ALA A 453 11.82 30.14 5.16
N LYS A 454 12.00 29.74 3.89
CA LYS A 454 10.88 29.60 2.94
C LYS A 454 9.99 28.39 3.26
N LYS A 455 10.55 27.27 3.72
CA LYS A 455 9.78 26.12 4.22
C LYS A 455 8.95 26.50 5.45
N LEU A 456 9.53 27.23 6.40
CA LEU A 456 8.82 27.72 7.59
C LEU A 456 7.68 28.68 7.22
N GLN A 457 7.89 29.58 6.26
CA GLN A 457 6.82 30.45 5.74
C GLN A 457 5.69 29.66 5.09
N PHE A 458 6.04 28.65 4.30
CA PHE A 458 5.06 27.76 3.68
C PHE A 458 4.25 26.99 4.73
N TYR A 459 4.95 26.41 5.71
CA TYR A 459 4.35 25.70 6.83
C TYR A 459 3.38 26.61 7.61
N ALA A 460 3.79 27.82 7.96
CA ALA A 460 2.95 28.80 8.65
C ALA A 460 1.69 29.12 7.83
N LEU A 461 1.80 29.37 6.53
CA LEU A 461 0.63 29.62 5.67
C LEU A 461 -0.28 28.41 5.50
N SER A 462 0.23 27.21 5.71
CA SER A 462 -0.54 25.97 5.69
C SER A 462 -1.22 25.66 7.03
N CYS A 463 -0.85 26.33 8.12
CA CYS A 463 -1.38 26.09 9.45
C CYS A 463 -2.73 26.78 9.67
N ARG A 464 -3.76 26.02 10.07
CA ARG A 464 -5.12 26.56 10.28
C ARG A 464 -5.18 27.62 11.38
N TYR A 465 -4.38 27.48 12.44
CA TYR A 465 -4.35 28.43 13.57
C TYR A 465 -3.73 29.78 13.22
N MET A 466 -3.06 29.88 12.07
CA MET A 466 -2.58 31.16 11.53
C MET A 466 -3.71 32.02 10.92
N TYR A 467 -4.97 31.63 11.18
CA TYR A 467 -6.17 32.28 10.71
C TYR A 467 -7.21 32.34 11.84
N SER A 468 -7.56 33.54 12.33
CA SER A 468 -8.62 33.70 13.34
C SER A 468 -9.98 33.88 12.67
N ALA A 469 -10.98 33.10 13.10
CA ALA A 469 -12.34 33.24 12.60
C ALA A 469 -12.99 34.50 13.19
N THR A 470 -13.62 35.29 12.33
CA THR A 470 -14.47 36.42 12.70
C THR A 470 -15.87 35.92 13.05
N THR A 471 -16.62 36.72 13.81
CA THR A 471 -18.01 36.44 14.20
C THR A 471 -19.04 36.70 13.09
N ASN A 472 -18.58 36.98 11.86
CA ASN A 472 -19.44 37.21 10.70
C ASN A 472 -20.15 35.91 10.25
N ASP A 473 -21.32 36.03 9.60
CA ASP A 473 -22.01 34.92 8.93
C ASP A 473 -22.09 35.17 7.41
N PRO A 474 -21.42 34.37 6.55
CA PRO A 474 -20.52 33.27 6.89
C PRO A 474 -19.20 33.74 7.51
N PRO A 475 -18.51 32.90 8.30
CA PRO A 475 -17.28 33.27 8.98
C PRO A 475 -16.17 33.60 7.99
N GLN A 476 -15.55 34.77 8.16
CA GLN A 476 -14.31 35.14 7.48
C GLN A 476 -13.11 34.91 8.41
N TYR A 477 -11.94 34.76 7.83
CA TYR A 477 -10.71 34.39 8.54
C TYR A 477 -9.63 35.46 8.38
N ALA A 478 -9.23 36.11 9.48
CA ALA A 478 -8.14 37.09 9.51
C ALA A 478 -6.78 36.38 9.54
N CYS A 479 -5.90 36.73 8.60
CA CYS A 479 -4.56 36.12 8.51
C CYS A 479 -3.58 36.77 9.47
N TYR A 480 -2.94 36.00 10.37
CA TYR A 480 -1.93 36.53 11.31
C TYR A 480 -0.69 37.12 10.62
N VAL A 481 -0.43 36.80 9.34
CA VAL A 481 0.73 37.30 8.59
C VAL A 481 0.48 38.69 8.00
N CYS A 482 -0.70 38.93 7.40
CA CYS A 482 -1.01 40.16 6.67
C CYS A 482 -2.27 40.91 7.13
N ALA A 483 -2.93 40.42 8.17
CA ALA A 483 -4.19 40.93 8.73
C ALA A 483 -5.39 40.97 7.76
N ARG A 484 -5.27 40.49 6.52
CA ARG A 484 -6.38 40.45 5.56
C ARG A 484 -7.40 39.39 5.93
N LEU A 485 -8.69 39.71 5.74
CA LEU A 485 -9.82 38.78 5.85
C LEU A 485 -9.93 37.90 4.59
N ASN A 486 -10.12 36.60 4.80
CA ASN A 486 -10.23 35.59 3.74
C ASN A 486 -11.52 34.77 3.93
N PRO A 487 -12.12 34.24 2.85
CA PRO A 487 -13.32 33.41 2.95
C PRO A 487 -13.06 32.02 3.54
N SER A 488 -11.80 31.59 3.60
CA SER A 488 -11.36 30.30 4.14
C SER A 488 -10.14 30.51 5.03
N ALA A 489 -9.79 29.50 5.84
CA ALA A 489 -8.57 29.46 6.64
C ALA A 489 -7.30 29.26 5.77
N SER A 490 -7.15 30.11 4.76
CA SER A 490 -6.04 30.16 3.82
C SER A 490 -5.92 31.58 3.25
N CYS A 491 -4.70 32.08 3.08
CA CYS A 491 -4.46 33.42 2.52
C CYS A 491 -3.82 33.34 1.14
N GLU A 492 -4.63 33.57 0.09
CA GLU A 492 -4.17 33.58 -1.29
C GLU A 492 -3.08 34.63 -1.54
N VAL A 493 -3.19 35.80 -0.92
CA VAL A 493 -2.23 36.91 -1.09
C VAL A 493 -0.85 36.54 -0.56
N CYS A 494 -0.78 36.03 0.67
CA CYS A 494 0.49 35.62 1.28
C CYS A 494 1.09 34.43 0.54
N MET A 495 0.26 33.47 0.11
CA MET A 495 0.74 32.31 -0.67
C MET A 495 1.28 32.74 -2.04
N LYS A 496 0.62 33.66 -2.74
CA LYS A 496 1.13 34.28 -3.99
C LYS A 496 2.43 35.05 -3.77
N PHE A 497 2.54 35.77 -2.65
CA PHE A 497 3.77 36.49 -2.30
C PHE A 497 4.93 35.52 -2.03
N LEU A 498 4.69 34.48 -1.23
CA LEU A 498 5.66 33.42 -0.98
C LEU A 498 6.11 32.80 -2.30
N LEU A 499 5.16 32.33 -3.13
CA LEU A 499 5.43 31.79 -4.45
C LEU A 499 6.34 32.71 -5.28
N LYS A 500 6.01 34.00 -5.37
CA LYS A 500 6.82 34.99 -6.12
C LYS A 500 8.25 35.11 -5.56
N THR A 501 8.41 35.19 -4.25
CA THR A 501 9.74 35.35 -3.63
C THR A 501 10.58 34.08 -3.73
N THR A 502 9.98 32.90 -3.58
CA THR A 502 10.65 31.59 -3.75
C THR A 502 11.08 31.39 -5.21
N THR A 503 10.22 31.71 -6.20
CA THR A 503 10.58 31.65 -7.62
C THR A 503 11.78 32.56 -7.93
N LYS A 504 11.81 33.78 -7.38
CA LYS A 504 12.96 34.70 -7.56
C LYS A 504 14.25 34.15 -6.94
N LEU A 505 14.16 33.50 -5.77
CA LEU A 505 15.30 32.87 -5.14
C LEU A 505 15.84 31.70 -5.99
N ALA A 506 14.94 30.84 -6.50
CA ALA A 506 15.30 29.73 -7.39
C ALA A 506 16.01 30.23 -8.68
N LEU A 507 15.52 31.32 -9.28
CA LEU A 507 16.17 31.95 -10.43
C LEU A 507 17.58 32.45 -10.13
N ARG A 508 17.79 33.08 -8.96
CA ARG A 508 19.12 33.58 -8.55
C ARG A 508 20.14 32.47 -8.32
N LEU A 509 19.67 31.30 -7.89
CA LEU A 509 20.51 30.13 -7.60
C LEU A 509 20.69 29.21 -8.81
N ARG A 510 20.40 29.68 -10.04
CA ARG A 510 20.58 28.91 -11.28
C ARG A 510 21.76 29.46 -12.12
N PRO A 511 23.03 29.21 -11.73
CA PRO A 511 24.20 29.46 -12.57
C PRO A 511 24.36 28.36 -13.64
N SER A 512 25.24 28.59 -14.64
CA SER A 512 25.50 27.65 -15.73
C SER A 512 26.18 26.34 -15.31
N ASN A 513 26.89 26.32 -14.16
CA ASN A 513 27.49 25.13 -13.53
C ASN A 513 27.35 25.24 -12.00
N PRO A 514 26.23 24.79 -11.40
CA PRO A 514 26.05 24.81 -9.95
C PRO A 514 26.88 23.72 -9.27
N ASP A 515 27.38 24.03 -8.07
CA ASP A 515 27.84 23.03 -7.09
C ASP A 515 26.71 22.02 -6.81
N ALA A 516 27.05 20.75 -6.56
CA ALA A 516 26.08 19.69 -6.27
C ALA A 516 25.17 20.04 -5.06
N GLU A 517 25.70 20.72 -4.06
CA GLU A 517 24.93 21.16 -2.88
C GLU A 517 23.95 22.29 -3.22
N VAL A 518 24.36 23.21 -4.09
CA VAL A 518 23.48 24.28 -4.60
C VAL A 518 22.39 23.69 -5.49
N GLN A 519 22.71 22.63 -6.24
CA GLN A 519 21.76 21.88 -7.05
C GLN A 519 20.67 21.23 -6.18
N LEU A 520 21.00 20.65 -5.02
CA LEU A 520 20.01 20.11 -4.07
C LEU A 520 19.08 21.20 -3.53
N VAL A 521 19.65 22.35 -3.13
CA VAL A 521 18.85 23.52 -2.68
C VAL A 521 17.92 24.01 -3.79
N ARG A 522 18.38 24.01 -5.04
CA ARG A 522 17.57 24.39 -6.21
C ARG A 522 16.41 23.42 -6.42
N SER A 523 16.65 22.11 -6.38
CA SER A 523 15.60 21.09 -6.50
C SER A 523 14.52 21.28 -5.44
N GLU A 524 14.90 21.47 -4.17
CA GLU A 524 13.95 21.68 -3.09
C GLU A 524 13.17 23.02 -3.22
N LEU A 525 13.80 24.07 -3.72
CA LEU A 525 13.10 25.32 -4.04
C LEU A 525 12.09 25.13 -5.17
N SER A 526 12.43 24.34 -6.20
CA SER A 526 11.51 24.00 -7.29
C SER A 526 10.31 23.18 -6.78
N ILE A 527 10.54 22.23 -5.86
CA ILE A 527 9.46 21.51 -5.15
C ILE A 527 8.61 22.49 -4.34
N LEU A 528 9.21 23.43 -3.62
CA LEU A 528 8.49 24.40 -2.82
C LEU A 528 7.63 25.35 -3.68
N VAL A 529 8.15 25.77 -4.83
CA VAL A 529 7.39 26.52 -5.84
C VAL A 529 6.21 25.69 -6.34
N ALA A 530 6.40 24.40 -6.62
CA ALA A 530 5.32 23.51 -7.02
C ALA A 530 4.27 23.36 -5.91
N PHE A 531 4.67 23.16 -4.66
CA PHE A 531 3.76 23.04 -3.51
C PHE A 531 2.93 24.31 -3.29
N CYS A 532 3.55 25.50 -3.41
CA CYS A 532 2.80 26.76 -3.36
C CYS A 532 1.74 26.86 -4.47
N ASN A 533 2.07 26.44 -5.71
CA ASN A 533 1.10 26.40 -6.81
C ASN A 533 -0.02 25.39 -6.53
N ILE A 534 0.31 24.19 -6.06
CA ILE A 534 -0.69 23.16 -5.73
C ILE A 534 -1.63 23.67 -4.64
N ARG A 535 -1.11 24.35 -3.60
CA ARG A 535 -1.96 24.96 -2.57
C ARG A 535 -2.81 26.11 -3.05
N LEU A 536 -2.34 26.89 -4.02
CA LEU A 536 -3.18 27.88 -4.69
C LEU A 536 -4.28 27.23 -5.54
N ALA A 537 -4.03 26.05 -6.11
CA ALA A 537 -5.06 25.28 -6.82
C ALA A 537 -6.12 24.71 -5.86
N PHE A 538 -5.71 24.31 -4.66
CA PHE A 538 -6.56 23.69 -3.63
C PHE A 538 -6.67 24.55 -2.37
N LEU A 539 -7.01 25.84 -2.52
CA LEU A 539 -7.13 26.79 -1.41
C LEU A 539 -8.20 26.39 -0.38
N ASP A 540 -9.27 25.73 -0.85
CA ASP A 540 -10.35 25.18 -0.02
C ASP A 540 -10.21 23.65 0.10
N PRO A 541 -9.79 23.12 1.25
CA PRO A 541 -9.63 21.68 1.48
C PRO A 541 -10.93 20.87 1.36
N THR A 542 -12.11 21.50 1.40
CA THR A 542 -13.40 20.80 1.27
C THR A 542 -13.70 20.39 -0.17
N THR A 543 -13.02 21.01 -1.15
CA THR A 543 -13.25 20.81 -2.58
C THR A 543 -12.39 19.71 -3.22
N ARG A 544 -11.70 18.89 -2.41
CA ARG A 544 -10.65 17.91 -2.80
C ARG A 544 -10.93 16.96 -3.97
N TYR A 545 -12.19 16.67 -4.29
CA TYR A 545 -12.58 15.82 -5.43
C TYR A 545 -13.61 16.48 -6.35
N SER A 546 -13.83 17.78 -6.16
CA SER A 546 -14.68 18.59 -7.00
C SER A 546 -13.87 19.16 -8.17
N PRO A 547 -14.51 19.52 -9.29
CA PRO A 547 -13.85 20.29 -10.34
C PRO A 547 -13.18 21.53 -9.74
N LEU A 548 -11.92 21.75 -10.10
CA LEU A 548 -11.18 22.95 -9.69
C LEU A 548 -11.93 24.20 -10.17
N ARG A 549 -12.13 25.16 -9.26
CA ARG A 549 -12.75 26.45 -9.58
C ARG A 549 -11.69 27.45 -10.06
N GLY A 550 -12.06 28.34 -11.00
CA GLY A 550 -11.20 29.45 -11.44
C GLY A 550 -9.86 29.03 -12.05
N GLY A 551 -8.80 29.78 -11.76
CA GLY A 551 -7.43 29.55 -12.27
C GLY A 551 -6.69 28.36 -11.65
N GLY A 552 -7.35 27.43 -10.94
CA GLY A 552 -6.69 26.32 -10.25
C GLY A 552 -5.88 25.41 -11.18
N LEU A 553 -6.43 25.05 -12.34
CA LEU A 553 -5.70 24.28 -13.37
C LEU A 553 -4.46 25.01 -13.90
N GLN A 554 -4.52 26.34 -13.96
CA GLN A 554 -3.39 27.16 -14.37
C GLN A 554 -2.22 27.00 -13.39
N TYR A 555 -2.49 26.98 -12.08
CA TYR A 555 -1.46 26.74 -11.06
C TYR A 555 -0.88 25.31 -11.14
N LEU A 556 -1.71 24.29 -11.36
CA LEU A 556 -1.20 22.92 -11.53
C LEU A 556 -0.31 22.77 -12.76
N VAL A 557 -0.68 23.39 -13.88
CA VAL A 557 0.17 23.46 -15.08
C VAL A 557 1.47 24.19 -14.78
N GLN A 558 1.43 25.31 -14.05
CA GLN A 558 2.64 26.03 -13.64
C GLN A 558 3.55 25.18 -12.75
N ALA A 559 2.98 24.42 -11.79
CA ALA A 559 3.72 23.50 -10.94
C ALA A 559 4.43 22.42 -11.78
N LEU A 560 3.69 21.77 -12.69
CA LEU A 560 4.23 20.76 -13.60
C LEU A 560 5.38 21.31 -14.43
N LEU A 561 5.20 22.47 -15.08
CA LEU A 561 6.22 23.03 -15.96
C LEU A 561 7.50 23.44 -15.21
N VAL A 562 7.39 23.92 -13.97
CA VAL A 562 8.56 24.23 -13.12
C VAL A 562 9.34 22.95 -12.79
N LEU A 563 8.65 21.89 -12.36
CA LEU A 563 9.27 20.61 -12.05
C LEU A 563 9.86 19.92 -13.28
N GLU A 564 9.18 20.01 -14.43
CA GLU A 564 9.64 19.43 -15.70
C GLU A 564 10.96 20.09 -16.14
N LYS A 565 11.07 21.41 -15.94
CA LYS A 565 12.30 22.16 -16.19
C LYS A 565 13.42 21.78 -15.22
N GLU A 566 13.12 21.60 -13.93
CA GLU A 566 14.12 21.15 -12.97
C GLU A 566 14.68 19.77 -13.35
N ASN A 567 13.79 18.83 -13.70
CA ASN A 567 14.16 17.48 -14.09
C ASN A 567 14.92 17.42 -15.43
N SER A 568 14.73 18.41 -16.33
CA SER A 568 15.50 18.50 -17.58
C SER A 568 16.89 19.11 -17.40
N ASP A 569 17.07 19.97 -16.39
CA ASP A 569 18.29 20.74 -16.16
C ASP A 569 19.29 20.03 -15.23
N GLY A 570 18.88 18.96 -14.55
CA GLY A 570 19.69 18.24 -13.57
C GLY A 570 19.54 16.73 -13.68
N PRO A 571 20.28 15.97 -12.84
CA PRO A 571 20.04 14.54 -12.70
C PRO A 571 18.59 14.28 -12.23
N PRO A 572 17.99 13.15 -12.61
CA PRO A 572 16.61 12.86 -12.23
C PRO A 572 16.46 12.74 -10.71
N ASP A 573 15.65 13.63 -10.14
CA ASP A 573 15.31 13.61 -8.72
C ASP A 573 14.08 12.69 -8.51
N PRO A 574 14.13 11.70 -7.60
CA PRO A 574 13.01 10.79 -7.36
C PRO A 574 11.74 11.48 -6.87
N ILE A 575 11.84 12.49 -6.02
CA ILE A 575 10.69 13.24 -5.50
C ILE A 575 10.06 14.05 -6.63
N VAL A 576 10.88 14.74 -7.42
CA VAL A 576 10.42 15.49 -8.59
C VAL A 576 9.73 14.57 -9.59
N SER A 577 10.33 13.40 -9.88
CA SER A 577 9.78 12.41 -10.81
C SER A 577 8.45 11.82 -10.31
N LEU A 578 8.30 11.60 -9.00
CA LEU A 578 7.05 11.15 -8.38
C LEU A 578 5.95 12.22 -8.48
N LEU A 579 6.27 13.47 -8.16
CA LEU A 579 5.34 14.60 -8.28
C LEU A 579 4.93 14.86 -9.74
N LEU A 580 5.89 14.76 -10.68
CA LEU A 580 5.60 14.86 -12.11
C LEU A 580 4.68 13.75 -12.58
N SER A 581 4.90 12.50 -12.11
CA SER A 581 4.02 11.39 -12.43
C SER A 581 2.58 11.70 -12.02
N LEU A 582 2.37 12.13 -10.77
CA LEU A 582 1.05 12.53 -10.25
C LEU A 582 0.41 13.69 -11.03
N LEU A 583 1.15 14.79 -11.26
CA LEU A 583 0.65 15.96 -11.99
C LEU A 583 0.27 15.63 -13.43
N HIS A 584 1.10 14.83 -14.13
CA HIS A 584 0.81 14.40 -15.50
C HIS A 584 -0.42 13.48 -15.54
N ILE A 585 -0.59 12.55 -14.59
CA ILE A 585 -1.80 11.72 -14.50
C ILE A 585 -3.04 12.59 -14.27
N TYR A 586 -2.99 13.51 -13.30
CA TYR A 586 -4.11 14.41 -13.00
C TYR A 586 -4.52 15.27 -14.21
N LEU A 587 -3.54 15.75 -14.99
CA LEU A 587 -3.76 16.58 -16.17
C LEU A 587 -4.00 15.78 -17.47
N GLY A 588 -4.19 14.46 -17.41
CA GLY A 588 -4.49 13.63 -18.59
C GLY A 588 -3.32 13.44 -19.56
N SER A 589 -2.09 13.56 -19.07
CA SER A 589 -0.81 13.45 -19.81
C SER A 589 -0.09 12.13 -19.47
N GLY A 590 -0.80 11.01 -19.55
CA GLY A 590 -0.31 9.68 -19.15
C GLY A 590 1.01 9.22 -19.81
N PRO A 591 1.24 9.43 -21.13
CA PRO A 591 2.48 9.05 -21.80
C PRO A 591 3.72 9.65 -21.16
N ARG A 592 3.69 10.94 -20.78
CA ARG A 592 4.80 11.60 -20.08
C ARG A 592 4.91 11.16 -18.63
N ALA A 593 3.79 10.93 -17.94
CA ALA A 593 3.79 10.36 -16.58
C ALA A 593 4.58 9.04 -16.53
N ARG A 594 4.37 8.15 -17.50
CA ARG A 594 5.05 6.85 -17.57
C ARG A 594 6.57 6.97 -17.74
N LEU A 595 7.04 7.99 -18.45
CA LEU A 595 8.47 8.24 -18.60
C LEU A 595 9.10 8.58 -17.24
N HIS A 596 8.51 9.51 -16.49
CA HIS A 596 8.99 9.88 -15.15
C HIS A 596 8.87 8.71 -14.16
N TRP A 597 7.77 7.96 -14.20
CA TRP A 597 7.60 6.75 -13.39
C TRP A 597 8.67 5.70 -13.66
N SER A 598 9.06 5.50 -14.93
CA SER A 598 10.06 4.49 -15.29
C SER A 598 11.45 4.79 -14.73
N VAL A 599 11.79 6.06 -14.53
CA VAL A 599 13.08 6.50 -13.96
C VAL A 599 13.19 6.16 -12.48
N LEU A 600 12.07 6.13 -11.75
CA LEU A 600 12.04 5.78 -10.32
C LEU A 600 12.49 4.35 -10.03
N GLY A 601 12.41 3.45 -11.02
CA GLY A 601 12.83 2.06 -10.86
C GLY A 601 11.99 1.27 -9.84
N VAL A 602 10.73 1.64 -9.62
CA VAL A 602 9.81 0.97 -8.68
C VAL A 602 9.58 -0.48 -9.13
N LYS A 603 10.11 -1.44 -8.36
CA LYS A 603 10.12 -2.87 -8.67
C LYS A 603 9.99 -3.70 -7.39
N ARG A 604 9.63 -4.99 -7.53
CA ARG A 604 9.58 -5.96 -6.42
C ARG A 604 8.63 -5.50 -5.30
N ALA A 605 9.00 -5.66 -4.03
CA ALA A 605 8.16 -5.36 -2.87
C ALA A 605 7.70 -3.88 -2.81
N ILE A 606 8.45 -2.96 -3.42
CA ILE A 606 8.12 -1.52 -3.41
C ILE A 606 6.89 -1.22 -4.30
N ILE A 607 6.54 -2.11 -5.24
CA ILE A 607 5.35 -1.92 -6.08
C ILE A 607 4.07 -1.88 -5.25
N ASP A 608 4.02 -2.63 -4.15
CA ASP A 608 2.81 -2.78 -3.34
C ASP A 608 2.41 -1.45 -2.68
N PRO A 609 3.32 -0.72 -2.00
CA PRO A 609 3.05 0.61 -1.44
C PRO A 609 3.07 1.77 -2.44
N LEU A 610 3.98 1.79 -3.43
CA LEU A 610 4.12 2.94 -4.35
C LEU A 610 3.32 2.79 -5.64
N GLY A 611 3.04 1.56 -6.08
CA GLY A 611 2.29 1.29 -7.31
C GLY A 611 0.94 2.01 -7.38
N PRO A 612 0.13 2.08 -6.30
CA PRO A 612 -1.14 2.81 -6.31
C PRO A 612 -1.02 4.28 -6.67
N ILE A 613 0.12 4.93 -6.46
CA ILE A 613 0.31 6.35 -6.80
C ILE A 613 0.27 6.58 -8.32
N PHE A 614 0.72 5.59 -9.10
CA PHE A 614 0.81 5.69 -10.56
C PHE A 614 -0.24 4.87 -11.30
N TYR A 615 -0.49 3.64 -10.87
CA TYR A 615 -1.36 2.70 -11.57
C TYR A 615 -2.84 2.87 -11.24
N ASP A 616 -3.19 3.52 -10.12
CA ASP A 616 -4.60 3.71 -9.75
C ASP A 616 -5.35 4.54 -10.80
N ARG A 617 -6.45 3.98 -11.34
CA ARG A 617 -7.30 4.57 -12.39
C ARG A 617 -6.58 4.80 -13.71
N LEU A 618 -5.39 4.25 -13.92
CA LEU A 618 -4.60 4.49 -15.11
C LEU A 618 -5.30 4.02 -16.39
N SER A 619 -6.01 2.90 -16.34
CA SER A 619 -6.89 2.38 -17.41
C SER A 619 -7.99 3.36 -17.81
N THR A 620 -8.46 4.20 -16.89
CA THR A 620 -9.53 5.17 -17.14
C THR A 620 -9.00 6.54 -17.56
N ILE A 621 -7.71 6.82 -17.39
CA ILE A 621 -7.11 8.11 -17.73
C ILE A 621 -6.34 7.99 -19.05
N SER A 622 -5.54 6.94 -19.20
CA SER A 622 -4.70 6.67 -20.37
C SER A 622 -4.64 5.15 -20.61
N PRO A 623 -5.72 4.53 -21.10
CA PRO A 623 -5.78 3.07 -21.28
C PRO A 623 -4.64 2.52 -22.16
N ALA A 624 -4.20 3.28 -23.16
CA ALA A 624 -3.18 2.85 -24.11
C ALA A 624 -1.80 2.60 -23.47
N ILE A 625 -1.45 3.29 -22.39
CA ILE A 625 -0.09 3.16 -21.80
C ILE A 625 0.10 1.89 -20.98
N ILE A 626 -0.99 1.23 -20.58
CA ILE A 626 -0.98 -0.05 -19.86
C ILE A 626 -1.55 -1.21 -20.67
N SER A 627 -2.02 -0.97 -21.89
CA SER A 627 -2.48 -2.06 -22.73
C SER A 627 -1.32 -2.98 -23.13
N THR A 628 -1.55 -4.28 -22.93
CA THR A 628 -0.66 -5.37 -23.31
C THR A 628 -0.56 -5.58 -24.83
N THR A 629 -1.36 -4.87 -25.62
CA THR A 629 -1.25 -4.91 -27.09
C THR A 629 0.02 -4.25 -27.62
N ASP A 630 0.59 -3.31 -26.86
CA ASP A 630 1.90 -2.72 -27.13
C ASP A 630 2.93 -3.31 -26.15
N HIS A 631 4.13 -3.62 -26.63
CA HIS A 631 5.27 -4.06 -25.81
C HIS A 631 5.50 -3.12 -24.61
N LYS A 632 5.36 -1.81 -24.81
CA LYS A 632 5.54 -0.82 -23.75
C LYS A 632 4.50 -0.92 -22.63
N GLY A 633 3.23 -1.14 -22.97
CA GLY A 633 2.17 -1.34 -21.97
C GLY A 633 2.22 -2.74 -21.35
N ALA A 634 2.56 -3.78 -22.12
CA ALA A 634 2.84 -5.11 -21.60
C ALA A 634 3.96 -5.10 -20.54
N THR A 635 5.05 -4.37 -20.80
CA THR A 635 6.14 -4.18 -19.82
C THR A 635 5.64 -3.46 -18.56
N CYS A 636 4.85 -2.40 -18.74
CA CYS A 636 4.30 -1.61 -17.63
C CYS A 636 3.42 -2.48 -16.71
N MET A 637 2.56 -3.32 -17.29
CA MET A 637 1.72 -4.26 -16.54
C MET A 637 2.50 -5.44 -15.96
N ALA A 638 3.55 -5.91 -16.63
CA ALA A 638 4.41 -6.97 -16.10
C ALA A 638 5.11 -6.51 -14.80
N LEU A 639 5.58 -5.26 -14.72
CA LEU A 639 6.18 -4.70 -13.51
C LEU A 639 5.21 -4.69 -12.32
N LEU A 640 3.92 -4.39 -12.58
CA LEU A 640 2.89 -4.41 -11.54
C LEU A 640 2.59 -5.83 -11.04
N LYS A 641 2.58 -6.83 -11.94
CA LYS A 641 2.21 -8.22 -11.60
C LYS A 641 3.37 -9.05 -11.05
N GLN A 642 4.60 -8.79 -11.51
CA GLN A 642 5.77 -9.61 -11.22
C GLN A 642 5.97 -9.88 -9.72
N PRO A 643 5.81 -8.91 -8.81
CA PRO A 643 6.08 -9.14 -7.40
C PRO A 643 5.13 -10.18 -6.81
N TYR A 644 3.84 -10.12 -7.15
CA TYR A 644 2.86 -11.12 -6.74
C TYR A 644 3.11 -12.48 -7.39
N ALA A 645 3.39 -12.52 -8.69
CA ALA A 645 3.68 -13.78 -9.38
C ALA A 645 4.93 -14.48 -8.82
N SER A 646 5.96 -13.70 -8.44
CA SER A 646 7.19 -14.24 -7.88
C SER A 646 7.07 -14.67 -6.42
N ALA A 647 6.32 -13.91 -5.59
CA ALA A 647 6.21 -14.17 -4.16
C ALA A 647 5.08 -15.15 -3.81
N LEU A 648 3.99 -15.15 -4.59
CA LEU A 648 2.79 -15.95 -4.34
C LEU A 648 2.66 -17.15 -5.29
N GLY A 649 3.67 -17.41 -6.14
CA GLY A 649 3.70 -18.56 -7.03
C GLY A 649 3.75 -19.91 -6.30
N VAL A 650 4.12 -19.90 -5.02
CA VAL A 650 4.02 -21.03 -4.09
C VAL A 650 3.26 -20.56 -2.84
N PRO A 651 2.65 -21.46 -2.04
CA PRO A 651 1.98 -21.06 -0.81
C PRO A 651 2.91 -20.29 0.14
N MET A 652 4.14 -20.80 0.33
CA MET A 652 5.19 -20.14 1.10
C MET A 652 6.59 -20.27 0.46
N PRO A 653 7.44 -19.24 0.57
CA PRO A 653 8.74 -19.22 -0.09
C PRO A 653 9.79 -20.07 0.65
N ASN A 654 10.70 -20.68 -0.11
CA ASN A 654 11.85 -21.46 0.40
C ASN A 654 12.75 -20.70 1.37
N LYS A 655 12.71 -19.37 1.36
CA LYS A 655 13.43 -18.52 2.32
C LYS A 655 13.07 -18.85 3.77
N ILE A 656 11.86 -19.37 4.04
CA ILE A 656 11.49 -19.82 5.39
C ILE A 656 12.34 -21.01 5.80
N SER A 657 12.49 -22.03 4.95
CA SER A 657 13.40 -23.16 5.22
C SER A 657 14.83 -22.70 5.44
N THR A 658 15.33 -21.74 4.64
CA THR A 658 16.67 -21.17 4.87
C THR A 658 16.77 -20.42 6.20
N ALA A 659 15.75 -19.65 6.59
CA ALA A 659 15.73 -18.98 7.88
C ALA A 659 15.72 -19.98 9.05
N MET A 660 14.99 -21.10 8.90
CA MET A 660 14.95 -22.20 9.87
C MET A 660 16.33 -22.88 10.02
N THR A 661 17.04 -23.14 8.92
CA THR A 661 18.37 -23.78 8.99
C THR A 661 19.41 -22.87 9.64
N LEU A 662 19.28 -21.55 9.47
CA LEU A 662 20.12 -20.52 10.08
C LEU A 662 19.71 -20.13 11.52
N GLY A 663 18.59 -20.64 12.04
CA GLY A 663 18.09 -20.28 13.38
C GLY A 663 17.53 -18.85 13.48
N SER A 664 17.10 -18.25 12.37
CA SER A 664 16.50 -16.91 12.35
C SER A 664 14.98 -16.99 12.53
N TRP A 665 14.54 -17.19 13.77
CA TRP A 665 13.14 -17.46 14.12
C TRP A 665 12.19 -16.31 13.74
N MET A 666 12.62 -15.06 13.96
CA MET A 666 11.80 -13.89 13.62
C MET A 666 11.63 -13.68 12.13
N SER A 667 12.63 -14.06 11.32
CA SER A 667 12.50 -14.01 9.86
C SER A 667 11.44 -14.99 9.36
N VAL A 668 11.26 -16.14 10.01
CA VAL A 668 10.21 -17.12 9.68
C VAL A 668 8.83 -16.51 9.93
N ILE A 669 8.62 -15.97 11.15
CA ILE A 669 7.36 -15.33 11.54
C ILE A 669 7.05 -14.14 10.61
N GLY A 670 8.02 -13.24 10.42
CA GLY A 670 7.87 -12.05 9.60
C GLY A 670 7.63 -12.35 8.12
N THR A 671 8.30 -13.37 7.56
CA THR A 671 8.06 -13.78 6.16
C THR A 671 6.66 -14.33 5.98
N ALA A 672 6.17 -15.16 6.91
CA ALA A 672 4.82 -15.71 6.85
C ALA A 672 3.76 -14.61 6.92
N GLN A 673 3.91 -13.66 7.84
CA GLN A 673 3.04 -12.49 7.97
C GLN A 673 3.06 -11.61 6.71
N TYR A 674 4.25 -11.36 6.16
CA TYR A 674 4.40 -10.59 4.92
C TYR A 674 3.69 -11.25 3.73
N ILE A 675 3.85 -12.57 3.55
CA ILE A 675 3.17 -13.29 2.45
C ILE A 675 1.65 -13.23 2.62
N GLN A 676 1.13 -13.38 3.84
CA GLN A 676 -0.31 -13.28 4.11
C GLN A 676 -0.85 -11.87 3.82
N THR A 677 -0.09 -10.84 4.19
CA THR A 677 -0.39 -9.43 3.89
C THR A 677 -0.42 -9.19 2.38
N LEU A 678 0.54 -9.75 1.65
CA LEU A 678 0.65 -9.64 0.19
C LEU A 678 -0.50 -10.36 -0.53
N ARG A 679 -0.97 -11.50 -0.01
CA ARG A 679 -2.15 -12.21 -0.56
C ARG A 679 -3.42 -11.36 -0.52
N SER A 680 -3.58 -10.59 0.55
CA SER A 680 -4.71 -9.70 0.79
C SER A 680 -4.46 -8.26 0.34
N SER A 681 -3.44 -7.97 -0.48
CA SER A 681 -3.16 -6.60 -0.91
C SER A 681 -4.24 -6.03 -1.85
N ALA A 682 -4.70 -4.80 -1.58
CA ALA A 682 -5.58 -4.06 -2.49
C ALA A 682 -4.86 -3.71 -3.81
N THR A 683 -3.54 -3.47 -3.77
CA THR A 683 -2.71 -3.19 -4.97
C THR A 683 -2.68 -4.40 -5.91
N ARG A 684 -2.68 -5.61 -5.36
CA ARG A 684 -2.87 -6.84 -6.13
C ARG A 684 -4.19 -6.76 -6.89
N ALA A 685 -5.31 -6.51 -6.21
CA ALA A 685 -6.64 -6.41 -6.83
C ALA A 685 -6.70 -5.32 -7.92
N MET A 686 -6.13 -4.15 -7.66
CA MET A 686 -5.96 -3.08 -8.64
C MET A 686 -5.25 -3.56 -9.90
N SER A 687 -4.19 -4.39 -9.78
CA SER A 687 -3.47 -4.90 -10.96
C SER A 687 -4.33 -5.69 -11.94
N LEU A 688 -5.32 -6.44 -11.44
CA LEU A 688 -6.27 -7.18 -12.28
C LEU A 688 -7.31 -6.25 -12.90
N VAL A 689 -7.85 -5.32 -12.10
CA VAL A 689 -8.86 -4.36 -12.56
C VAL A 689 -8.30 -3.47 -13.67
N GLU A 690 -7.12 -2.91 -13.48
CA GLU A 690 -6.48 -2.01 -14.46
C GLU A 690 -6.18 -2.74 -15.78
N GLU A 691 -5.72 -4.00 -15.69
CA GLU A 691 -5.51 -4.87 -16.86
C GLU A 691 -6.82 -5.17 -17.60
N ALA A 692 -7.80 -5.75 -16.88
CA ALA A 692 -9.04 -6.21 -17.47
C ALA A 692 -9.80 -5.05 -18.14
N ARG A 693 -9.82 -3.88 -17.49
CA ARG A 693 -10.47 -2.68 -18.01
C ARG A 693 -9.77 -2.14 -19.24
N ALA A 694 -8.44 -1.99 -19.22
CA ALA A 694 -7.70 -1.49 -20.37
C ALA A 694 -7.87 -2.41 -21.59
N GLU A 695 -7.72 -3.72 -21.42
CA GLU A 695 -7.88 -4.68 -22.51
C GLU A 695 -9.31 -4.72 -23.07
N ARG A 696 -10.32 -4.60 -22.20
CA ARG A 696 -11.74 -4.47 -22.62
C ARG A 696 -11.97 -3.22 -23.48
N MET A 697 -11.28 -2.11 -23.20
CA MET A 697 -11.38 -0.89 -24.02
C MET A 697 -10.82 -1.06 -25.45
N PHE A 698 -9.83 -1.93 -25.64
CA PHE A 698 -9.27 -2.25 -26.96
C PHE A 698 -9.89 -3.49 -27.63
N GLY A 699 -10.91 -4.08 -26.99
CA GLY A 699 -11.68 -5.21 -27.50
C GLY A 699 -10.96 -6.56 -27.42
N LYS A 700 -10.06 -6.73 -26.45
CA LYS A 700 -9.39 -7.98 -26.12
C LYS A 700 -9.64 -8.36 -24.65
N PRO A 701 -10.91 -8.46 -24.19
CA PRO A 701 -11.22 -8.60 -22.77
C PRO A 701 -10.49 -9.79 -22.15
N LEU A 702 -9.92 -9.56 -20.96
CA LEU A 702 -9.40 -10.64 -20.12
C LEU A 702 -10.56 -11.54 -19.69
N ARG A 703 -10.39 -12.85 -19.85
CA ARG A 703 -11.40 -13.86 -19.50
C ARG A 703 -11.17 -14.43 -18.11
N ASP A 704 -12.25 -14.97 -17.55
CA ASP A 704 -12.30 -15.66 -16.27
C ASP A 704 -11.83 -14.76 -15.12
N VAL A 705 -12.37 -13.53 -15.04
CA VAL A 705 -12.01 -12.55 -13.99
C VAL A 705 -12.32 -13.08 -12.59
N VAL A 706 -13.41 -13.86 -12.45
CA VAL A 706 -13.83 -14.47 -11.18
C VAL A 706 -12.86 -15.56 -10.73
N ASP A 707 -12.46 -16.42 -11.66
CA ASP A 707 -11.63 -17.60 -11.39
C ASP A 707 -10.16 -17.35 -11.70
N GLN A 708 -9.73 -16.09 -11.70
CA GLN A 708 -8.33 -15.75 -11.95
C GLN A 708 -7.44 -16.52 -10.97
N PRO A 709 -6.44 -17.30 -11.45
CA PRO A 709 -5.49 -18.00 -10.57
C PRO A 709 -4.77 -17.05 -9.61
N ARG A 710 -4.68 -15.77 -10.00
CA ARG A 710 -4.16 -14.68 -9.17
C ARG A 710 -5.05 -14.34 -7.98
N PHE A 711 -6.26 -14.86 -7.80
CA PHE A 711 -7.19 -14.47 -6.74
C PHE A 711 -8.02 -15.62 -6.16
N THR A 712 -7.63 -16.87 -6.40
CA THR A 712 -8.32 -18.06 -5.86
C THR A 712 -8.50 -18.04 -4.34
N ASP A 713 -7.60 -17.36 -3.63
CA ASP A 713 -7.58 -17.27 -2.17
C ASP A 713 -8.37 -16.06 -1.62
N VAL A 714 -8.98 -15.23 -2.49
CA VAL A 714 -9.66 -13.97 -2.10
C VAL A 714 -11.17 -14.13 -2.28
N SER A 715 -11.90 -14.11 -1.16
CA SER A 715 -13.36 -14.08 -1.13
C SER A 715 -13.90 -12.66 -0.90
N ASP A 716 -15.22 -12.46 -1.04
CA ASP A 716 -15.90 -11.17 -0.80
C ASP A 716 -15.78 -10.69 0.67
N ASP A 717 -15.58 -11.63 1.59
CA ASP A 717 -15.37 -11.39 3.01
C ASP A 717 -13.92 -11.05 3.36
N THR A 718 -13.00 -11.27 2.42
CA THR A 718 -11.57 -10.96 2.62
C THR A 718 -11.39 -9.46 2.73
N GLN A 719 -10.82 -9.01 3.85
CA GLN A 719 -10.41 -7.63 4.05
C GLN A 719 -9.10 -7.39 3.32
N LEU A 720 -9.13 -6.53 2.31
CA LEU A 720 -7.95 -6.16 1.55
C LEU A 720 -7.16 -5.07 2.26
N ASN A 721 -5.85 -5.25 2.36
CA ASN A 721 -4.93 -4.32 2.99
C ASN A 721 -4.66 -3.12 2.08
N GLU A 722 -4.79 -1.94 2.66
CA GLU A 722 -4.55 -0.64 2.01
C GLU A 722 -3.13 -0.18 2.38
N VAL A 723 -2.18 -0.45 1.49
CA VAL A 723 -0.78 -0.09 1.69
C VAL A 723 -0.42 0.93 0.61
N ILE A 724 -0.43 2.23 0.97
CA ILE A 724 -0.01 3.31 0.08
C ILE A 724 1.02 4.17 0.81
N ASP A 725 2.22 4.30 0.25
CA ASP A 725 3.28 5.12 0.85
C ASP A 725 3.23 6.57 0.36
N TYR A 726 2.68 7.46 1.19
CA TYR A 726 2.74 8.90 0.97
C TYR A 726 3.99 9.56 1.57
N GLY A 727 4.78 8.84 2.36
CA GLY A 727 5.98 9.33 3.05
C GLY A 727 7.17 9.60 2.12
N SER A 728 7.13 9.03 0.91
CA SER A 728 8.10 9.32 -0.16
C SER A 728 8.04 10.77 -0.69
N VAL A 729 6.99 11.55 -0.36
CA VAL A 729 6.87 12.99 -0.68
C VAL A 729 7.10 13.85 0.57
N PRO A 730 7.87 14.95 0.49
CA PRO A 730 8.15 15.78 1.66
C PRO A 730 6.90 16.33 2.36
N LEU A 731 6.86 16.19 3.68
CA LEU A 731 5.77 16.65 4.54
C LEU A 731 6.05 18.05 5.10
N TRP A 732 5.92 19.08 4.26
CA TRP A 732 6.20 20.49 4.66
C TRP A 732 5.02 21.26 5.21
N GLU A 733 3.88 20.60 5.37
CA GLU A 733 2.60 21.23 5.63
C GLU A 733 2.07 20.85 6.99
N TYR A 734 1.11 21.64 7.47
CA TYR A 734 0.41 21.36 8.70
C TYR A 734 -0.35 20.04 8.62
N ARG A 735 -0.26 19.21 9.68
CA ARG A 735 -0.75 17.82 9.68
C ARG A 735 -2.25 17.65 9.37
N GLU A 736 -3.08 18.65 9.67
CA GLU A 736 -4.52 18.58 9.42
C GLU A 736 -4.88 18.85 7.94
N LEU A 737 -3.94 19.38 7.16
CA LEU A 737 -4.15 19.55 5.74
C LEU A 737 -3.97 18.22 4.99
N PRO A 738 -4.72 18.02 3.89
CA PRO A 738 -4.56 16.85 3.06
C PRO A 738 -3.19 16.86 2.40
N LEU A 739 -2.46 15.75 2.44
CA LEU A 739 -1.13 15.64 1.81
C LEU A 739 -1.15 16.04 0.32
N ILE A 740 -0.05 16.61 -0.19
CA ILE A 740 0.08 16.97 -1.62
C ILE A 740 -0.29 15.81 -2.56
N PRO A 741 0.18 14.56 -2.38
CA PRO A 741 -0.21 13.44 -3.24
C PRO A 741 -1.72 13.17 -3.25
N LEU A 742 -2.39 13.37 -2.11
CA LEU A 742 -3.85 13.24 -2.02
C LEU A 742 -4.58 14.38 -2.73
N CYS A 743 -4.03 15.59 -2.74
CA CYS A 743 -4.57 16.69 -3.53
C CYS A 743 -4.44 16.42 -5.04
N LEU A 744 -3.35 15.78 -5.46
CA LEU A 744 -3.10 15.42 -6.85
C LEU A 744 -3.74 14.09 -7.27
N SER A 745 -4.49 13.44 -6.39
CA SER A 745 -5.22 12.21 -6.72
C SER A 745 -6.47 12.53 -7.53
N VAL A 746 -6.78 11.71 -8.53
CA VAL A 746 -7.98 11.89 -9.38
C VAL A 746 -9.28 11.63 -8.61
N GLY A 747 -9.20 10.92 -7.48
CA GLY A 747 -10.31 10.60 -6.60
C GLY A 747 -9.81 10.03 -5.28
N PRO A 748 -10.72 9.61 -4.38
CA PRO A 748 -10.35 8.94 -3.14
C PRO A 748 -9.36 7.79 -3.37
N PRO A 749 -8.45 7.52 -2.40
CA PRO A 749 -7.40 6.51 -2.55
C PRO A 749 -7.96 5.09 -2.71
N LEU A 750 -7.10 4.17 -3.11
CA LEU A 750 -7.44 2.75 -3.19
C LEU A 750 -7.83 2.23 -1.81
N SER A 751 -9.04 1.68 -1.74
CA SER A 751 -9.61 1.10 -0.52
C SER A 751 -10.14 -0.31 -0.76
N ASN A 752 -10.31 -1.07 0.33
CA ASN A 752 -10.91 -2.39 0.31
C ASN A 752 -12.29 -2.38 -0.38
N ALA A 753 -13.16 -1.43 0.00
CA ALA A 753 -14.49 -1.30 -0.58
C ALA A 753 -14.42 -1.05 -2.10
N ARG A 754 -13.60 -0.08 -2.53
CA ARG A 754 -13.46 0.28 -3.95
C ARG A 754 -12.83 -0.85 -4.78
N ALA A 755 -11.89 -1.61 -4.21
CA ALA A 755 -11.28 -2.76 -4.85
C ALA A 755 -12.31 -3.87 -5.12
N HIS A 756 -13.12 -4.23 -4.12
CA HIS A 756 -14.22 -5.20 -4.28
C HIS A 756 -15.25 -4.74 -5.31
N LEU A 757 -15.69 -3.48 -5.24
CA LEU A 757 -16.62 -2.89 -6.22
C LEU A 757 -16.08 -3.00 -7.65
N SER A 758 -14.79 -2.71 -7.84
CA SER A 758 -14.13 -2.77 -9.15
C SER A 758 -13.99 -4.20 -9.67
N LEU A 759 -13.59 -5.16 -8.80
CA LEU A 759 -13.49 -6.57 -9.16
C LEU A 759 -14.85 -7.12 -9.61
N LYS A 760 -15.93 -6.84 -8.87
CA LYS A 760 -17.28 -7.29 -9.23
C LYS A 760 -17.80 -6.62 -10.49
N ALA A 761 -17.50 -5.34 -10.72
CA ALA A 761 -17.89 -4.67 -11.95
C ALA A 761 -17.18 -5.24 -13.19
N GLU A 762 -15.89 -5.59 -13.11
CA GLU A 762 -15.21 -6.25 -14.23
C GLU A 762 -15.66 -7.71 -14.39
N ALA A 763 -15.93 -8.43 -13.29
CA ALA A 763 -16.50 -9.78 -13.34
C ALA A 763 -17.90 -9.81 -14.01
N PHE A 764 -18.73 -8.80 -13.75
CA PHE A 764 -20.01 -8.61 -14.42
C PHE A 764 -19.85 -8.46 -15.94
N GLN A 765 -18.91 -7.61 -16.37
CA GLN A 765 -18.62 -7.40 -17.79
C GLN A 765 -18.11 -8.68 -18.46
N ASP A 766 -17.19 -9.39 -17.81
CA ASP A 766 -16.57 -10.59 -18.37
C ASP A 766 -17.56 -11.75 -18.50
N ILE A 767 -18.31 -12.10 -17.45
CA ILE A 767 -19.28 -13.22 -17.50
C ILE A 767 -20.29 -13.01 -18.64
N LEU A 768 -20.85 -11.80 -18.76
CA LEU A 768 -21.81 -11.51 -19.82
C LEU A 768 -21.13 -11.61 -21.19
N ALA A 769 -19.93 -11.05 -21.36
CA ALA A 769 -19.19 -11.10 -22.62
C ALA A 769 -18.73 -12.50 -23.02
N ALA A 770 -18.41 -13.37 -22.06
CA ALA A 770 -17.94 -14.73 -22.30
C ALA A 770 -19.08 -15.64 -22.74
N ARG A 771 -20.28 -15.43 -22.17
CA ARG A 771 -21.47 -16.25 -22.43
C ARG A 771 -22.39 -15.69 -23.51
N MET A 772 -22.00 -14.60 -24.19
CA MET A 772 -22.76 -14.07 -25.33
C MET A 772 -22.75 -15.10 -26.48
N PRO A 773 -23.92 -15.45 -27.05
CA PRO A 773 -24.01 -16.39 -28.15
C PRO A 773 -23.56 -15.74 -29.46
N ILE A 774 -22.56 -16.32 -30.12
CA ILE A 774 -22.11 -15.87 -31.45
C ILE A 774 -22.97 -16.53 -32.56
N SER A 775 -23.37 -17.80 -32.38
CA SER A 775 -24.11 -18.56 -33.40
C SER A 775 -25.11 -19.58 -32.84
N LYS A 776 -24.87 -20.13 -31.64
CA LYS A 776 -25.76 -21.10 -30.97
C LYS A 776 -26.68 -20.39 -29.96
N PRO A 777 -27.92 -20.85 -29.75
CA PRO A 777 -28.80 -20.29 -28.71
C PRO A 777 -28.19 -20.54 -27.31
N LEU A 778 -28.53 -19.69 -26.33
CA LEU A 778 -28.11 -19.92 -24.94
C LEU A 778 -28.65 -21.25 -24.43
N THR A 779 -27.83 -21.99 -23.68
CA THR A 779 -28.30 -23.17 -22.95
C THR A 779 -29.02 -22.75 -21.65
N LEU A 780 -29.84 -23.64 -21.10
CA LEU A 780 -30.52 -23.40 -19.82
C LEU A 780 -29.52 -23.33 -18.66
N GLU A 781 -28.42 -24.09 -18.76
CA GLU A 781 -27.32 -24.09 -17.79
C GLU A 781 -26.57 -22.75 -17.79
N ASP A 782 -26.27 -22.20 -18.97
CA ASP A 782 -25.66 -20.87 -19.10
C ASP A 782 -26.55 -19.78 -18.49
N GLN A 783 -27.87 -19.87 -18.69
CA GLN A 783 -28.83 -18.94 -18.11
C GLN A 783 -28.86 -19.01 -16.58
N LYS A 784 -28.96 -20.22 -16.01
CA LYS A 784 -28.98 -20.44 -14.56
C LYS A 784 -27.68 -19.99 -13.89
N THR A 785 -26.54 -20.44 -14.41
CA THR A 785 -25.22 -20.08 -13.87
C THR A 785 -24.96 -18.58 -13.96
N THR A 786 -25.41 -17.90 -15.02
CA THR A 786 -25.26 -16.44 -15.16
C THR A 786 -26.16 -15.70 -14.20
N THR A 787 -27.41 -16.14 -14.03
CA THR A 787 -28.35 -15.55 -13.07
C THR A 787 -27.78 -15.58 -11.66
N THR A 788 -27.32 -16.75 -11.21
CA THR A 788 -26.72 -16.92 -9.88
C THR A 788 -25.48 -16.04 -9.69
N ALA A 789 -24.60 -15.97 -10.69
CA ALA A 789 -23.40 -15.14 -10.60
C ALA A 789 -23.73 -13.65 -10.50
N VAL A 790 -24.62 -13.16 -11.36
CA VAL A 790 -25.03 -11.76 -11.42
C VAL A 790 -25.77 -11.32 -10.15
N GLN A 791 -26.61 -12.17 -9.57
CA GLN A 791 -27.25 -11.91 -8.27
C GLN A 791 -26.22 -11.73 -7.16
N ARG A 792 -25.25 -12.65 -7.03
CA ARG A 792 -24.15 -12.55 -6.06
C ARG A 792 -23.34 -11.28 -6.23
N PHE A 793 -23.07 -10.87 -7.47
CA PHE A 793 -22.38 -9.60 -7.73
C PHE A 793 -23.20 -8.39 -7.27
N GLY A 794 -24.51 -8.38 -7.55
CA GLY A 794 -25.42 -7.33 -7.12
C GLY A 794 -25.50 -7.19 -5.60
N GLU A 795 -25.59 -8.32 -4.88
CA GLU A 795 -25.56 -8.37 -3.41
C GLU A 795 -24.25 -7.79 -2.86
N SER A 796 -23.12 -8.29 -3.36
CA SER A 796 -21.77 -7.84 -2.97
C SER A 796 -21.57 -6.35 -3.20
N ILE A 797 -21.92 -5.84 -4.40
CA ILE A 797 -21.83 -4.42 -4.72
C ILE A 797 -22.71 -3.59 -3.78
N THR A 798 -23.95 -4.00 -3.56
CA THR A 798 -24.89 -3.27 -2.69
C THR A 798 -24.40 -3.22 -1.24
N GLN A 799 -23.85 -4.33 -0.73
CA GLN A 799 -23.27 -4.40 0.61
C GLN A 799 -22.07 -3.46 0.78
N LYS A 800 -21.21 -3.35 -0.22
CA LYS A 800 -20.01 -2.47 -0.15
C LYS A 800 -20.34 -0.99 -0.43
N LEU A 801 -21.46 -0.68 -1.10
CA LEU A 801 -21.94 0.68 -1.33
C LEU A 801 -22.62 1.26 -0.08
N THR A 802 -21.84 1.59 0.95
CA THR A 802 -22.38 2.21 2.18
C THR A 802 -22.66 3.71 1.98
N PRO A 803 -23.85 4.22 2.33
CA PRO A 803 -24.15 5.65 2.28
C PRO A 803 -23.18 6.48 3.15
N GLY A 804 -22.68 7.60 2.63
CA GLY A 804 -21.80 8.52 3.37
C GLY A 804 -20.29 8.20 3.30
N GLN A 805 -19.89 7.05 2.78
CA GLN A 805 -18.47 6.76 2.56
C GLN A 805 -17.95 7.43 1.27
N ASN A 806 -16.91 8.26 1.39
CA ASN A 806 -16.27 8.92 0.25
C ASN A 806 -15.13 8.04 -0.33
N VAL A 807 -15.49 6.82 -0.76
CA VAL A 807 -14.53 5.81 -1.27
C VAL A 807 -14.39 5.81 -2.79
N CYS A 808 -15.22 6.56 -3.51
CA CYS A 808 -15.30 6.57 -4.98
C CYS A 808 -15.46 8.00 -5.50
N THR A 809 -15.04 8.26 -6.74
CA THR A 809 -15.46 9.46 -7.45
C THR A 809 -16.96 9.44 -7.71
N ARG A 810 -17.57 10.60 -8.00
CA ARG A 810 -18.98 10.66 -8.38
C ARG A 810 -19.30 9.81 -9.63
N SER A 811 -18.36 9.74 -10.58
CA SER A 811 -18.48 8.93 -11.79
C SER A 811 -18.40 7.43 -11.49
N GLU A 812 -17.47 7.00 -10.64
CA GLU A 812 -17.37 5.62 -10.16
C GLU A 812 -18.62 5.18 -9.40
N LEU A 813 -19.11 6.02 -8.48
CA LEU A 813 -20.33 5.74 -7.72
C LEU A 813 -21.54 5.56 -8.64
N THR A 814 -21.66 6.40 -9.68
CA THR A 814 -22.73 6.28 -10.69
C THR A 814 -22.61 4.96 -11.45
N TYR A 815 -21.39 4.58 -11.85
CA TYR A 815 -21.12 3.32 -12.54
C TYR A 815 -21.46 2.10 -11.68
N PHE A 816 -20.96 2.02 -10.44
CA PHE A 816 -21.22 0.88 -9.56
C PHE A 816 -22.70 0.73 -9.20
N ARG A 817 -23.41 1.85 -8.99
CA ARG A 817 -24.87 1.83 -8.78
C ARG A 817 -25.61 1.35 -10.03
N LEU A 818 -25.20 1.80 -11.22
CA LEU A 818 -25.78 1.33 -12.48
C LEU A 818 -25.55 -0.18 -12.65
N VAL A 819 -24.35 -0.69 -12.39
CA VAL A 819 -24.06 -2.13 -12.45
C VAL A 819 -24.92 -2.91 -11.45
N ALA A 820 -25.06 -2.43 -10.21
CA ALA A 820 -25.93 -3.07 -9.21
C ALA A 820 -27.39 -3.16 -9.68
N VAL A 821 -27.91 -2.10 -10.30
CA VAL A 821 -29.26 -2.08 -10.88
C VAL A 821 -29.38 -3.03 -12.07
N LEU A 822 -28.37 -3.11 -12.95
CA LEU A 822 -28.35 -4.09 -14.03
C LEU A 822 -28.33 -5.53 -13.50
N CYS A 823 -27.64 -5.79 -12.39
CA CYS A 823 -27.66 -7.08 -11.71
C CYS A 823 -29.05 -7.46 -11.19
N GLN A 824 -29.89 -6.48 -10.85
CA GLN A 824 -31.29 -6.71 -10.46
C GLN A 824 -32.20 -6.91 -11.68
N ILE A 825 -31.97 -6.18 -12.77
CA ILE A 825 -32.77 -6.30 -14.00
C ILE A 825 -32.59 -7.67 -14.67
N LEU A 826 -31.35 -8.18 -14.71
CA LEU A 826 -31.03 -9.39 -15.48
C LEU A 826 -31.83 -10.63 -15.06
N PRO A 827 -31.91 -11.00 -13.76
CA PRO A 827 -32.71 -12.14 -13.31
C PRO A 827 -34.17 -12.06 -13.79
N HIS A 828 -34.82 -10.90 -13.69
CA HIS A 828 -36.19 -10.72 -14.19
C HIS A 828 -36.33 -10.91 -15.70
N CYS A 829 -35.25 -10.73 -16.46
CA CYS A 829 -35.24 -10.91 -17.90
C CYS A 829 -34.94 -12.35 -18.33
N ILE A 830 -34.07 -13.05 -17.61
CA ILE A 830 -33.45 -14.31 -18.06
C ILE A 830 -33.90 -15.56 -17.30
N ASP A 831 -34.61 -15.42 -16.17
CA ASP A 831 -35.10 -16.55 -15.39
C ASP A 831 -36.11 -17.41 -16.19
N PRO A 832 -35.83 -18.72 -16.39
CA PRO A 832 -36.72 -19.63 -17.13
C PRO A 832 -38.08 -19.86 -16.46
N ASP A 833 -38.21 -19.67 -15.13
CA ASP A 833 -39.42 -20.00 -14.36
C ASP A 833 -40.34 -18.76 -14.09
N ARG A 834 -40.17 -17.69 -14.87
CA ARG A 834 -40.88 -16.41 -14.69
C ARG A 834 -42.41 -16.55 -14.72
N SER A 835 -43.06 -16.21 -13.61
CA SER A 835 -44.52 -16.00 -13.53
C SER A 835 -44.87 -14.54 -13.90
N GLY A 836 -46.00 -14.34 -14.59
CA GLY A 836 -46.28 -13.14 -15.37
C GLY A 836 -46.57 -11.86 -14.58
N ASP A 837 -45.54 -11.16 -14.10
CA ASP A 837 -45.61 -9.72 -13.67
C ASP A 837 -44.27 -8.94 -13.77
N GLY A 838 -43.17 -9.57 -14.21
CA GLY A 838 -41.83 -8.95 -14.25
C GLY A 838 -41.64 -7.64 -15.06
N GLY A 839 -42.53 -7.30 -16.00
CA GLY A 839 -42.46 -6.04 -16.76
C GLY A 839 -42.71 -4.80 -15.89
N ASN A 840 -43.56 -4.94 -14.87
CA ASN A 840 -43.84 -3.91 -13.89
C ASN A 840 -42.67 -3.73 -12.91
N ALA A 841 -41.93 -4.79 -12.61
CA ALA A 841 -40.72 -4.74 -11.77
C ALA A 841 -39.51 -4.13 -12.51
N VAL A 842 -39.35 -4.37 -13.81
CA VAL A 842 -38.22 -3.86 -14.61
C VAL A 842 -38.36 -2.38 -14.97
N ALA A 843 -39.58 -1.88 -15.18
CA ALA A 843 -39.83 -0.48 -15.57
C ALA A 843 -39.17 0.57 -14.64
N PRO A 844 -39.35 0.55 -13.30
CA PRO A 844 -38.70 1.52 -12.42
C PRO A 844 -37.17 1.41 -12.44
N LEU A 845 -36.63 0.18 -12.49
CA LEU A 845 -35.18 -0.06 -12.57
C LEU A 845 -34.58 0.47 -13.87
N ALA A 846 -35.26 0.27 -15.01
CA ALA A 846 -34.86 0.85 -16.29
C ALA A 846 -34.83 2.39 -16.23
N GLY A 847 -35.80 3.01 -15.54
CA GLY A 847 -35.78 4.44 -15.27
C GLY A 847 -34.52 4.90 -14.52
N VAL A 848 -34.08 4.13 -13.51
CA VAL A 848 -32.84 4.43 -12.77
C VAL A 848 -31.59 4.32 -13.67
N VAL A 849 -31.55 3.34 -14.59
CA VAL A 849 -30.46 3.21 -15.57
C VAL A 849 -30.42 4.43 -16.49
N SER A 850 -31.57 4.85 -17.04
CA SER A 850 -31.67 6.06 -17.87
C SER A 850 -31.23 7.33 -17.14
N VAL A 851 -31.64 7.52 -15.88
CA VAL A 851 -31.19 8.64 -15.05
C VAL A 851 -29.68 8.59 -14.82
N SER A 852 -29.11 7.40 -14.62
CA SER A 852 -27.67 7.21 -14.43
C SER A 852 -26.88 7.54 -15.70
N LEU A 853 -27.35 7.11 -16.88
CA LEU A 853 -26.77 7.46 -18.18
C LEU A 853 -26.88 8.97 -18.47
N THR A 854 -28.00 9.60 -18.09
CA THR A 854 -28.15 11.06 -18.21
C THR A 854 -27.22 11.80 -17.25
N THR A 855 -27.08 11.31 -16.01
CA THR A 855 -26.19 11.89 -15.00
C THR A 855 -24.73 11.83 -15.44
N ILE A 856 -24.25 10.67 -15.92
CA ILE A 856 -22.85 10.52 -16.33
C ILE A 856 -22.49 11.39 -17.54
N ARG A 857 -23.44 11.60 -18.47
CA ARG A 857 -23.30 12.55 -19.58
C ARG A 857 -23.12 13.99 -19.10
N GLY A 858 -23.91 14.41 -18.12
CA GLY A 858 -23.82 15.75 -17.53
C GLY A 858 -22.55 16.02 -16.72
N LEU A 859 -21.74 14.99 -16.41
CA LEU A 859 -20.47 15.14 -15.70
C LEU A 859 -19.27 15.48 -16.61
N LEU A 860 -19.42 15.34 -17.93
CA LEU A 860 -18.38 15.76 -18.88
C LEU A 860 -18.35 17.28 -19.02
N PRO A 861 -17.16 17.91 -19.02
CA PRO A 861 -17.05 19.35 -19.25
C PRO A 861 -17.38 19.72 -20.70
N THR A 862 -17.95 20.91 -20.89
CA THR A 862 -18.13 21.51 -22.20
C THR A 862 -16.79 21.95 -22.77
N ILE A 863 -16.57 21.74 -24.08
CA ILE A 863 -15.35 22.10 -24.79
C ILE A 863 -15.62 23.36 -25.63
N ASP A 864 -14.95 24.45 -25.30
CA ASP A 864 -14.86 25.64 -26.15
C ASP A 864 -13.42 25.77 -26.67
N GLY A 865 -13.23 25.62 -27.99
CA GLY A 865 -11.90 25.70 -28.62
C GLY A 865 -11.24 27.09 -28.55
N ASN A 866 -12.00 28.13 -28.22
CA ASN A 866 -11.45 29.47 -28.01
C ASN A 866 -10.95 29.69 -26.56
N ASP A 867 -11.48 28.92 -25.60
CA ASP A 867 -11.06 28.97 -24.20
C ASP A 867 -10.10 27.82 -23.88
N VAL A 868 -8.81 28.16 -23.73
CA VAL A 868 -7.78 27.20 -23.31
C VAL A 868 -8.12 26.54 -21.96
N GLY A 869 -8.76 27.28 -21.03
CA GLY A 869 -9.13 26.74 -19.72
C GLY A 869 -10.11 25.58 -19.85
N SER A 870 -11.15 25.74 -20.67
CA SER A 870 -12.09 24.68 -21.05
C SER A 870 -11.38 23.46 -21.66
N VAL A 871 -10.47 23.66 -22.61
CA VAL A 871 -9.72 22.56 -23.25
C VAL A 871 -8.86 21.79 -22.24
N VAL A 872 -8.15 22.49 -21.34
CA VAL A 872 -7.33 21.85 -20.29
C VAL A 872 -8.22 21.12 -19.28
N SER A 873 -9.38 21.67 -18.93
CA SER A 873 -10.35 20.97 -18.08
C SER A 873 -10.89 19.69 -18.73
N ALA A 874 -11.08 19.68 -20.05
CA ALA A 874 -11.46 18.49 -20.78
C ALA A 874 -10.35 17.43 -20.77
N LEU A 875 -9.09 17.82 -21.01
CA LEU A 875 -7.93 16.92 -20.92
C LEU A 875 -7.79 16.28 -19.53
N ALA A 876 -8.08 17.00 -18.45
CA ALA A 876 -8.08 16.47 -17.08
C ALA A 876 -9.29 15.56 -16.76
N SER A 877 -10.23 15.35 -17.70
CA SER A 877 -11.50 14.66 -17.45
C SER A 877 -11.62 13.28 -18.10
N PHE A 878 -10.52 12.67 -18.56
CA PHE A 878 -10.55 11.35 -19.21
C PHE A 878 -11.15 10.23 -18.34
N HIS A 879 -10.93 10.26 -17.02
CA HIS A 879 -11.58 9.31 -16.09
C HIS A 879 -13.11 9.34 -16.23
N ARG A 880 -13.72 10.54 -16.36
CA ARG A 880 -15.18 10.67 -16.53
C ARG A 880 -15.64 10.12 -17.87
N LEU A 881 -14.85 10.33 -18.93
CA LEU A 881 -15.09 9.77 -20.26
C LEU A 881 -15.07 8.24 -20.23
N ALA A 882 -14.11 7.64 -19.52
CA ALA A 882 -14.03 6.20 -19.33
C ALA A 882 -15.27 5.63 -18.64
N LEU A 883 -15.71 6.25 -17.54
CA LEU A 883 -16.86 5.78 -16.77
C LEU A 883 -18.18 5.99 -17.55
N LEU A 884 -18.27 7.03 -18.39
CA LEU A 884 -19.38 7.19 -19.32
C LEU A 884 -19.46 6.02 -20.30
N ARG A 885 -18.33 5.66 -20.91
CA ARG A 885 -18.23 4.50 -21.79
C ARG A 885 -18.59 3.21 -21.06
N ASP A 886 -18.06 3.02 -19.85
CA ASP A 886 -18.27 1.79 -19.09
C ASP A 886 -19.73 1.63 -18.62
N CYS A 887 -20.41 2.72 -18.24
CA CYS A 887 -21.86 2.71 -17.99
C CYS A 887 -22.66 2.28 -19.23
N ALA A 888 -22.35 2.86 -20.39
CA ALA A 888 -23.06 2.56 -21.62
C ALA A 888 -22.77 1.14 -22.14
N THR A 889 -21.52 0.68 -22.07
CA THR A 889 -21.15 -0.70 -22.46
C THR A 889 -21.73 -1.75 -21.51
N ALA A 890 -21.75 -1.50 -20.19
CA ALA A 890 -22.43 -2.37 -19.21
C ALA A 890 -23.93 -2.51 -19.54
N THR A 891 -24.60 -1.39 -19.83
CA THR A 891 -26.01 -1.38 -20.20
C THR A 891 -26.24 -2.15 -21.50
N LYS A 892 -25.42 -1.87 -22.52
CA LYS A 892 -25.50 -2.51 -23.84
C LYS A 892 -25.29 -4.02 -23.77
N ILE A 893 -24.30 -4.49 -23.02
CA ILE A 893 -24.03 -5.94 -22.91
C ILE A 893 -25.12 -6.67 -22.12
N ALA A 894 -25.61 -6.07 -21.03
CA ALA A 894 -26.71 -6.62 -20.25
C ALA A 894 -28.00 -6.74 -21.08
N VAL A 895 -28.35 -5.69 -21.81
CA VAL A 895 -29.53 -5.69 -22.70
C VAL A 895 -29.38 -6.70 -23.83
N ARG A 896 -28.20 -6.80 -24.46
CA ARG A 896 -27.93 -7.79 -25.51
C ARG A 896 -28.07 -9.22 -24.99
N PHE A 897 -27.54 -9.50 -23.80
CA PHE A 897 -27.67 -10.80 -23.16
C PHE A 897 -29.14 -11.13 -22.82
N ALA A 898 -29.88 -10.18 -22.25
CA ALA A 898 -31.30 -10.32 -21.95
C ALA A 898 -32.13 -10.63 -23.22
N ASN A 899 -31.86 -9.93 -24.33
CA ASN A 899 -32.52 -10.19 -25.60
C ASN A 899 -32.20 -11.59 -26.14
N ALA A 900 -30.93 -12.01 -26.07
CA ALA A 900 -30.51 -13.35 -26.52
C ALA A 900 -31.15 -14.48 -25.69
N ALA A 901 -31.27 -14.29 -24.38
CA ALA A 901 -31.98 -15.21 -23.50
C ALA A 901 -33.48 -15.26 -23.83
N ASN A 902 -34.12 -14.11 -24.01
CA ASN A 902 -35.53 -14.00 -24.41
C ASN A 902 -35.82 -14.68 -25.75
N ASP A 903 -34.95 -14.52 -26.74
CA ASP A 903 -35.13 -15.16 -28.05
C ASP A 903 -34.92 -16.67 -27.98
N SER A 904 -33.99 -17.15 -27.15
CA SER A 904 -33.82 -18.58 -26.88
C SER A 904 -35.07 -19.16 -26.21
N GLU A 905 -35.70 -18.42 -25.31
CA GLU A 905 -36.91 -18.84 -24.61
C GLU A 905 -38.15 -18.85 -25.52
N LYS A 906 -38.33 -17.83 -26.38
CA LYS A 906 -39.38 -17.83 -27.42
C LYS A 906 -39.28 -19.06 -28.35
N ARG A 907 -38.06 -19.52 -28.66
CA ARG A 907 -37.84 -20.72 -29.49
C ARG A 907 -38.25 -22.00 -28.77
N ARG A 908 -38.03 -22.08 -27.45
CA ARG A 908 -38.42 -23.23 -26.62
C ARG A 908 -39.93 -23.26 -26.39
N ASN A 909 -40.54 -22.12 -26.06
CA ASN A 909 -41.93 -21.99 -25.67
C ASN A 909 -42.73 -21.15 -26.69
N ARG A 910 -43.18 -21.78 -27.78
CA ARG A 910 -43.89 -21.14 -28.91
C ARG A 910 -45.27 -20.49 -28.55
N GLY A 911 -45.71 -20.54 -27.29
CA GLY A 911 -47.02 -20.07 -26.83
C GLY A 911 -47.05 -19.10 -25.63
N ALA A 912 -45.93 -18.74 -25.01
CA ALA A 912 -45.94 -17.98 -23.74
C ALA A 912 -45.98 -16.44 -23.92
N HIS A 913 -46.97 -15.79 -23.28
CA HIS A 913 -47.11 -14.37 -22.93
C HIS A 913 -46.66 -13.28 -23.94
N LYS A 914 -47.42 -13.11 -25.04
CA LYS A 914 -47.20 -12.04 -26.05
C LYS A 914 -47.20 -10.58 -25.51
N PRO A 915 -48.08 -10.15 -24.57
CA PRO A 915 -48.11 -8.75 -24.10
C PRO A 915 -46.92 -8.38 -23.19
N PHE A 916 -46.53 -9.31 -22.30
CA PHE A 916 -45.39 -9.19 -21.39
C PHE A 916 -44.08 -8.99 -22.16
N ALA A 917 -43.84 -9.84 -23.16
CA ALA A 917 -42.66 -9.77 -24.00
C ALA A 917 -42.59 -8.44 -24.78
N ALA A 918 -43.74 -7.89 -25.23
CA ALA A 918 -43.77 -6.63 -25.97
C ALA A 918 -43.35 -5.42 -25.10
N ASN A 919 -43.87 -5.31 -23.87
CA ASN A 919 -43.51 -4.21 -22.96
C ASN A 919 -42.03 -4.29 -22.53
N LEU A 920 -41.56 -5.50 -22.17
CA LEU A 920 -40.15 -5.72 -21.80
C LEU A 920 -39.20 -5.41 -22.97
N ASN A 921 -39.51 -5.87 -24.19
CA ASN A 921 -38.68 -5.57 -25.37
C ASN A 921 -38.67 -4.07 -25.68
N SER A 922 -39.76 -3.34 -25.44
CA SER A 922 -39.80 -1.88 -25.60
C SER A 922 -38.85 -1.19 -24.60
N LEU A 923 -38.88 -1.58 -23.33
CA LEU A 923 -37.98 -1.04 -22.29
C LEU A 923 -36.51 -1.34 -22.60
N LEU A 924 -36.19 -2.59 -22.93
CA LEU A 924 -34.84 -3.01 -23.32
C LEU A 924 -34.37 -2.26 -24.58
N GLY A 925 -35.24 -2.07 -25.57
CA GLY A 925 -34.95 -1.28 -26.77
C GLY A 925 -34.63 0.19 -26.46
N LYS A 926 -35.36 0.82 -25.52
CA LYS A 926 -35.07 2.19 -25.06
C LYS A 926 -33.70 2.28 -24.38
N LEU A 927 -33.39 1.35 -23.47
CA LEU A 927 -32.08 1.31 -22.79
C LEU A 927 -30.93 1.12 -23.77
N LEU A 928 -31.10 0.25 -24.77
CA LEU A 928 -30.09 0.05 -25.82
C LEU A 928 -29.86 1.34 -26.63
N ALA A 929 -30.94 2.01 -27.05
CA ALA A 929 -30.85 3.26 -27.80
C ALA A 929 -30.18 4.39 -26.99
N GLU A 930 -30.47 4.46 -25.68
CA GLU A 930 -29.83 5.44 -24.79
C GLU A 930 -28.34 5.14 -24.56
N ALA A 931 -27.98 3.86 -24.42
CA ALA A 931 -26.58 3.43 -24.34
C ALA A 931 -25.81 3.78 -25.62
N ASP A 932 -26.37 3.49 -26.81
CA ASP A 932 -25.76 3.83 -28.09
C ASP A 932 -25.63 5.35 -28.28
N THR A 933 -26.63 6.12 -27.84
CA THR A 933 -26.56 7.60 -27.84
C THR A 933 -25.44 8.10 -26.95
N THR A 934 -25.29 7.51 -25.76
CA THR A 934 -24.25 7.86 -24.81
C THR A 934 -22.85 7.57 -25.37
N LEU A 935 -22.65 6.41 -26.02
CA LEU A 935 -21.39 6.07 -26.68
C LEU A 935 -21.04 7.04 -27.82
N LYS A 936 -22.00 7.36 -28.68
CA LYS A 936 -21.82 8.35 -29.77
C LYS A 936 -21.43 9.73 -29.23
N GLN A 937 -22.06 10.16 -28.14
CA GLN A 937 -21.73 11.43 -27.49
C GLN A 937 -20.32 11.44 -26.91
N GLY A 938 -19.87 10.33 -26.29
CA GLY A 938 -18.49 10.19 -25.82
C GLY A 938 -17.47 10.29 -26.96
N GLY A 939 -17.71 9.58 -28.07
CA GLY A 939 -16.86 9.67 -29.27
C GLY A 939 -16.84 11.07 -29.89
N ALA A 940 -18.00 11.74 -29.99
CA ALA A 940 -18.10 13.12 -30.49
C ALA A 940 -17.38 14.13 -29.59
N TRP A 941 -17.46 13.95 -28.27
CA TRP A 941 -16.74 14.77 -27.30
C TRP A 941 -15.22 14.64 -27.48
N LEU A 942 -14.71 13.42 -27.67
CA LEU A 942 -13.28 13.17 -27.93
C LEU A 942 -12.80 13.82 -29.25
N ASN A 943 -13.61 13.74 -30.31
CA ASN A 943 -13.30 14.39 -31.58
C ASN A 943 -13.29 15.92 -31.47
N SER A 944 -14.19 16.49 -30.67
CA SER A 944 -14.22 17.93 -30.38
C SER A 944 -12.97 18.37 -29.62
N LEU A 945 -12.53 17.55 -28.64
CA LEU A 945 -11.30 17.81 -27.91
C LEU A 945 -10.08 17.82 -28.83
N LYS A 946 -9.98 16.82 -29.72
CA LYS A 946 -8.93 16.74 -30.73
C LYS A 946 -8.90 17.98 -31.63
N ALA A 947 -10.05 18.39 -32.16
CA ALA A 947 -10.16 19.56 -33.01
C ALA A 947 -9.69 20.84 -32.30
N ALA A 948 -10.03 21.00 -31.02
CA ALA A 948 -9.59 22.14 -30.21
C ALA A 948 -8.07 22.14 -29.97
N THR A 949 -7.46 20.99 -29.70
CA THR A 949 -6.00 20.88 -29.49
C THR A 949 -5.18 20.98 -30.76
N ASP A 950 -5.76 20.61 -31.92
CA ASP A 950 -5.11 20.69 -33.23
C ASP A 950 -5.33 22.06 -33.91
N GLN A 951 -6.12 22.95 -33.30
CA GLN A 951 -6.38 24.28 -33.84
C GLN A 951 -5.08 25.09 -33.96
N ALA A 952 -4.88 25.73 -35.12
CA ALA A 952 -3.72 26.57 -35.36
C ALA A 952 -3.57 27.67 -34.27
N GLY A 953 -2.35 27.83 -33.76
CA GLY A 953 -2.06 28.80 -32.69
C GLY A 953 -2.48 28.36 -31.28
N PHE A 954 -2.97 27.13 -31.07
CA PHE A 954 -3.26 26.61 -29.73
C PHE A 954 -2.04 26.67 -28.79
N ASP A 955 -0.85 26.30 -29.26
CA ASP A 955 0.38 26.23 -28.44
C ASP A 955 0.75 27.59 -27.83
N GLU A 956 0.64 28.68 -28.61
CA GLU A 956 0.91 30.05 -28.14
C GLU A 956 -0.21 30.59 -27.23
N ARG A 957 -1.48 30.30 -27.55
CA ARG A 957 -2.61 30.62 -26.67
C ARG A 957 -2.47 29.89 -25.33
N PHE A 958 -2.10 28.62 -25.36
CA PHE A 958 -1.84 27.82 -24.18
C PHE A 958 -0.73 28.42 -23.32
N ARG A 959 0.40 28.79 -23.95
CA ARG A 959 1.51 29.40 -23.23
C ARG A 959 1.12 30.72 -22.57
N THR A 960 0.35 31.55 -23.28
CA THR A 960 -0.15 32.83 -22.75
C THR A 960 -1.10 32.61 -21.59
N TRP A 961 -2.02 31.67 -21.71
CA TRP A 961 -2.93 31.28 -20.64
C TRP A 961 -2.18 30.71 -19.42
N ALA A 962 -1.26 29.76 -19.63
CA ALA A 962 -0.52 29.08 -18.58
C ALA A 962 0.30 30.06 -17.73
N PHE A 963 0.81 31.15 -18.31
CA PHE A 963 1.63 32.14 -17.60
C PHE A 963 0.99 33.53 -17.44
N LYS A 964 -0.33 33.64 -17.58
CA LYS A 964 -1.07 34.86 -17.26
C LYS A 964 -0.69 35.32 -15.83
N ASP A 965 -0.19 36.54 -15.71
CA ASP A 965 0.29 37.16 -14.46
C ASP A 965 1.46 36.43 -13.75
N ALA A 966 2.23 35.62 -14.49
CA ALA A 966 3.27 34.72 -13.94
C ALA A 966 4.65 34.90 -14.59
N ARG A 967 5.09 36.14 -14.86
CA ARG A 967 6.33 36.44 -15.60
C ARG A 967 7.58 35.72 -15.07
N SER A 968 7.81 35.74 -13.75
CA SER A 968 8.97 35.08 -13.14
C SER A 968 8.95 33.55 -13.27
N ARG A 969 7.76 32.93 -13.32
CA ARG A 969 7.64 31.48 -13.58
C ARG A 969 7.87 31.16 -15.05
N ARG A 970 7.39 32.00 -15.96
CA ARG A 970 7.69 31.89 -17.40
C ARG A 970 9.19 31.93 -17.67
N GLU A 971 9.89 32.84 -16.99
CA GLU A 971 11.35 32.95 -17.05
C GLU A 971 12.04 31.70 -16.49
N LEU A 972 11.58 31.19 -15.34
CA LEU A 972 12.10 29.96 -14.74
C LEU A 972 11.92 28.73 -15.64
N VAL A 973 10.76 28.59 -16.31
CA VAL A 973 10.47 27.43 -17.17
C VAL A 973 11.23 27.48 -18.50
N GLY A 974 11.42 28.68 -19.08
CA GLY A 974 12.06 28.84 -20.40
C GLY A 974 11.15 28.43 -21.56
N GLN A 975 11.74 28.07 -22.71
CA GLN A 975 11.01 27.79 -23.95
C GLN A 975 10.66 26.30 -24.18
N GLN A 976 11.43 25.36 -23.64
CA GLN A 976 11.34 23.94 -24.02
C GLN A 976 10.31 23.13 -23.22
N GLY A 977 10.02 23.49 -21.96
CA GLY A 977 9.18 22.67 -21.06
C GLY A 977 7.73 22.49 -21.50
N VAL A 978 7.15 23.45 -22.24
CA VAL A 978 5.75 23.42 -22.71
C VAL A 978 5.54 22.35 -23.78
N ALA A 979 6.55 22.10 -24.63
CA ALA A 979 6.43 21.18 -25.76
C ALA A 979 6.19 19.73 -25.31
N TYR A 980 6.79 19.29 -24.20
CA TYR A 980 6.62 17.94 -23.67
C TYR A 980 5.19 17.66 -23.19
N LEU A 981 4.53 18.64 -22.59
CA LEU A 981 3.14 18.50 -22.13
C LEU A 981 2.19 18.44 -23.33
N LEU A 982 2.35 19.36 -24.29
CA LEU A 982 1.50 19.42 -25.48
C LEU A 982 1.62 18.17 -26.34
N SER A 983 2.84 17.63 -26.53
CA SER A 983 3.02 16.37 -27.25
C SER A 983 2.36 15.18 -26.53
N SER A 984 2.52 15.10 -25.20
CA SER A 984 1.91 14.05 -24.39
C SER A 984 0.38 14.09 -24.38
N TRP A 985 -0.24 15.28 -24.43
CA TRP A 985 -1.69 15.41 -24.60
C TRP A 985 -2.16 14.91 -25.97
N ARG A 986 -1.47 15.27 -27.06
CA ARG A 986 -1.77 14.75 -28.39
C ARG A 986 -1.64 13.22 -28.42
N ASP A 987 -0.63 12.66 -27.77
CA ASP A 987 -0.44 11.21 -27.63
C ASP A 987 -1.56 10.54 -26.82
N SER A 988 -2.01 11.19 -25.75
CA SER A 988 -3.12 10.70 -24.92
C SER A 988 -4.42 10.67 -25.73
N ILE A 989 -4.71 11.73 -26.48
CA ILE A 989 -5.86 11.78 -27.40
C ILE A 989 -5.75 10.67 -28.45
N ARG A 990 -4.58 10.48 -29.07
CA ARG A 990 -4.35 9.39 -30.04
C ARG A 990 -4.59 8.00 -29.43
N GLY A 991 -4.18 7.78 -28.19
CA GLY A 991 -4.47 6.55 -27.46
C GLY A 991 -5.97 6.35 -27.24
N TRP A 992 -6.70 7.40 -26.89
CA TRP A 992 -8.15 7.38 -26.73
C TRP A 992 -8.91 7.15 -28.05
N GLN A 993 -8.37 7.60 -29.19
CA GLN A 993 -8.96 7.32 -30.51
C GLN A 993 -8.94 5.84 -30.88
N GLN A 994 -8.10 5.03 -30.24
CA GLN A 994 -8.03 3.59 -30.46
C GLN A 994 -9.04 2.80 -29.59
N VAL A 995 -9.67 3.46 -28.61
CA VAL A 995 -10.68 2.83 -27.74
C VAL A 995 -11.93 2.52 -28.56
N ARG A 996 -12.49 1.32 -28.37
CA ARG A 996 -13.72 0.89 -29.04
C ARG A 996 -14.95 1.52 -28.38
N TRP A 997 -15.75 2.21 -29.19
CA TRP A 997 -17.01 2.84 -28.79
C TRP A 997 -18.25 2.02 -29.18
N ASP A 998 -18.07 0.90 -29.89
CA ASP A 998 -19.14 0.19 -30.61
C ASP A 998 -19.51 -1.18 -30.02
#